data_AF-A0A2S8UCT2-F1
#
_entry.id   AF-A0A2S8UCT2-F1
#
_cell.length_a   1.000
_cell.length_b   1.000
_cell.length_c   1.000
_cell.angle_alpha   90.00
_cell.angle_beta   90.00
_cell.angle_gamma   90.00
#
_symmetry.space_group_name_H-M   'P 1'
#
loop_
_entity.id
_entity.type
_entity.pdbx_description
1 polymer ?
#
loop_
_entity_poly.entity_id
_entity_poly.type
_entity_poly.pdbx_seq_one_letter_code
_entity_poly.pdbx_strand_id
1 'polypeptide(L)'
;MFAFKSKKSKKEKQEELKKKKGYNPYLVARVQPQGGISFKESYVQTGDGLGTCIHVFDYPTEVNDFWLEQIMNMPNVITTLDVMSDDRKEVVESINKSMSEQSVRHDTAKDNIDRIDAKNEFLELEALYTDLKQGEVMKRIHIRIYVSARTLDELEKQVKEIMETLESYNFRGAVFLNEQEYEWDALVTSFDTQKNYVNRRKGKEIPAVSLAGGCPFHYSYLHDPYGTYYGTTKTKGNVIFDIFHKDEQRKFYNGVMIGKPGAGKSTLLKKKSVDYASKGHFIRIFDIVGEFEETVRDLNGKTIALDGSQGQINPLQVYKTAELEEVSFTQHLSKLTIFYRFIAPEAKDDEIKEYENLLRKLYIRMGLWNDEKGAKNEITTRKPNEYPIFSNFLSFVRDELYENVENRKHHENLGESRKHHEHLGESRKHRLELIELNLVNLVEAYAQLFDGHSTIENFKKEQVVSFSLRNISNFKPEVFQAQIFNVFNLIWDEMISNGAPQLEAYTKQQLAFEDVIRYFIIIDEAHHIINTKKESAHALQFLTKFSREDRKYFAGLLYASHTIRDFVPEGSSQEMIDEIKKLFELTQYKFIMQQDNNSLDMLRKVFAGQLSESEIAAIPHLPTGDVILSIGAVKNIHFHVEVTDEELMLFGGGA
;
A
#
# COMPACT_ATOMS: atom_id res chain seq x y z
N MET A 1 -68.00 32.66 -39.32
CA MET A 1 -67.22 31.50 -38.86
C MET A 1 -65.79 31.99 -38.62
N PHE A 2 -65.45 32.31 -37.37
CA PHE A 2 -64.13 32.86 -37.01
C PHE A 2 -63.10 31.73 -36.97
N ALA A 3 -62.15 31.74 -37.90
CA ALA A 3 -61.04 30.79 -37.93
C ALA A 3 -60.05 31.12 -36.81
N PHE A 4 -60.02 30.28 -35.77
CA PHE A 4 -58.99 30.32 -34.73
C PHE A 4 -57.64 29.93 -35.35
N LYS A 5 -56.73 30.91 -35.51
CA LYS A 5 -55.32 30.63 -35.77
C LYS A 5 -54.76 29.80 -34.62
N SER A 6 -54.28 28.59 -34.91
CA SER A 6 -53.63 27.77 -33.88
C SER A 6 -52.39 28.51 -33.34
N LYS A 7 -52.28 28.59 -32.01
CA LYS A 7 -51.11 29.18 -31.37
C LYS A 7 -49.93 28.23 -31.58
N LYS A 8 -48.94 28.67 -32.38
CA LYS A 8 -47.65 27.97 -32.54
C LYS A 8 -47.07 27.56 -31.20
N SER A 9 -46.56 26.33 -31.13
CA SER A 9 -45.96 25.77 -29.92
C SER A 9 -44.68 26.52 -29.52
N LYS A 10 -44.26 26.39 -28.26
CA LYS A 10 -43.03 27.01 -27.75
C LYS A 10 -41.79 26.55 -28.55
N LYS A 11 -41.81 25.30 -29.03
CA LYS A 11 -40.73 24.67 -29.81
C LYS A 11 -40.66 25.23 -31.24
N GLU A 12 -41.81 25.42 -31.88
CA GLU A 12 -41.89 26.01 -33.23
C GLU A 12 -41.39 27.47 -33.23
N LYS A 13 -41.73 28.24 -32.19
CA LYS A 13 -41.22 29.61 -32.02
C LYS A 13 -39.70 29.65 -31.81
N GLN A 14 -39.14 28.65 -31.12
CA GLN A 14 -37.69 28.54 -30.92
C GLN A 14 -36.95 28.22 -32.21
N GLU A 15 -37.46 27.29 -33.01
CA GLU A 15 -36.87 26.95 -34.32
C GLU A 15 -36.95 28.11 -35.31
N GLU A 16 -38.05 28.86 -35.31
CA GLU A 16 -38.23 30.04 -36.17
C GLU A 16 -37.25 31.16 -35.76
N LEU A 17 -37.04 31.39 -34.46
CA LEU A 17 -36.01 32.33 -33.98
C LEU A 17 -34.60 31.88 -34.33
N LYS A 18 -34.30 30.58 -34.23
CA LYS A 18 -33.00 30.01 -34.58
C LYS A 18 -32.70 30.23 -36.07
N LYS A 19 -33.67 29.95 -36.95
CA LYS A 19 -33.56 30.22 -38.39
C LYS A 19 -33.39 31.71 -38.69
N LYS A 20 -34.10 32.60 -37.98
CA LYS A 20 -34.02 34.05 -38.19
C LYS A 20 -32.68 34.66 -37.77
N LYS A 21 -32.11 34.21 -36.64
CA LYS A 21 -30.87 34.77 -36.07
C LYS A 21 -29.60 34.06 -36.54
N GLY A 22 -29.70 32.87 -37.13
CA GLY A 22 -28.55 32.04 -37.51
C GLY A 22 -27.89 31.28 -36.35
N TYR A 23 -28.33 31.50 -35.10
CA TYR A 23 -27.87 30.80 -33.89
C TYR A 23 -29.04 30.56 -32.92
N ASN A 24 -28.85 29.70 -31.91
CA ASN A 24 -29.90 29.43 -30.90
C ASN A 24 -29.82 30.44 -29.73
N PRO A 25 -30.68 31.48 -29.67
CA PRO A 25 -30.58 32.51 -28.64
C PRO A 25 -30.92 32.01 -27.24
N TYR A 26 -31.68 30.92 -27.10
CA TYR A 26 -32.00 30.33 -25.79
C TYR A 26 -30.81 29.57 -25.20
N LEU A 27 -30.02 28.93 -26.06
CA LEU A 27 -28.78 28.30 -25.66
C LEU A 27 -27.77 29.38 -25.25
N VAL A 28 -27.55 30.39 -26.10
CA VAL A 28 -26.67 31.52 -25.80
C VAL A 28 -27.06 32.20 -24.49
N ALA A 29 -28.35 32.47 -24.26
CA ALA A 29 -28.81 33.08 -23.01
C ALA A 29 -28.53 32.24 -21.76
N ARG A 30 -28.46 30.90 -21.89
CA ARG A 30 -28.10 29.99 -20.79
C ARG A 30 -26.61 29.86 -20.55
N VAL A 31 -25.78 29.96 -21.60
CA VAL A 31 -24.33 29.75 -21.51
C VAL A 31 -23.52 31.04 -21.44
N GLN A 32 -24.13 32.19 -21.74
CA GLN A 32 -23.46 33.49 -21.63
C GLN A 32 -23.13 33.82 -20.16
N PRO A 33 -22.03 34.53 -19.90
CA PRO A 33 -21.70 35.04 -18.57
C PRO A 33 -22.85 35.89 -18.02
N GLN A 34 -23.40 35.53 -16.86
CA GLN A 34 -24.52 36.25 -16.24
C GLN A 34 -24.11 37.62 -15.71
N GLY A 35 -22.83 37.78 -15.33
CA GLY A 35 -22.25 39.05 -14.87
C GLY A 35 -21.72 39.96 -15.99
N GLY A 36 -21.82 39.54 -17.24
CA GLY A 36 -21.21 40.24 -18.38
C GLY A 36 -19.69 40.08 -18.45
N ILE A 37 -19.09 40.65 -19.50
CA ILE A 37 -17.66 40.66 -19.76
C ILE A 37 -17.26 42.00 -20.39
N SER A 38 -16.14 42.58 -19.96
CA SER A 38 -15.56 43.79 -20.54
C SER A 38 -14.08 43.56 -20.76
N PHE A 39 -13.62 43.81 -21.98
CA PHE A 39 -12.20 43.78 -22.32
C PHE A 39 -11.58 45.16 -22.09
N LYS A 40 -10.50 45.21 -21.31
CA LYS A 40 -9.65 46.40 -21.12
C LYS A 40 -8.32 46.18 -21.83
N GLU A 41 -7.47 47.19 -21.78
CA GLU A 41 -6.17 47.15 -22.45
C GLU A 41 -5.28 46.00 -21.93
N SER A 42 -5.17 45.84 -20.60
CA SER A 42 -4.27 44.85 -19.98
C SER A 42 -4.97 43.72 -19.22
N TYR A 43 -6.31 43.74 -19.11
CA TYR A 43 -7.07 42.71 -18.41
C TYR A 43 -8.50 42.57 -18.95
N VAL A 44 -9.14 41.47 -18.61
CA VAL A 44 -10.55 41.16 -18.80
C VAL A 44 -11.27 41.30 -17.47
N GLN A 45 -12.39 42.01 -17.47
CA GLN A 45 -13.24 42.17 -16.30
C GLN A 45 -14.52 41.34 -16.46
N THR A 46 -14.78 40.47 -15.49
CA THR A 46 -16.00 39.66 -15.39
C THR A 46 -16.81 40.10 -14.16
N GLY A 47 -18.00 39.53 -13.97
CA GLY A 47 -18.86 39.88 -12.82
C GLY A 47 -18.34 39.41 -11.46
N ASP A 48 -17.36 38.51 -11.45
CA ASP A 48 -16.80 37.84 -10.28
C ASP A 48 -15.30 38.14 -10.05
N GLY A 49 -14.64 38.85 -10.96
CA GLY A 49 -13.24 39.23 -10.80
C GLY A 49 -12.59 39.85 -12.04
N LEU A 50 -11.26 39.82 -12.04
CA LEU A 50 -10.39 40.31 -13.10
C LEU A 50 -9.49 39.16 -13.55
N GLY A 51 -9.19 39.10 -14.84
CA GLY A 51 -8.23 38.14 -15.38
C GLY A 51 -7.33 38.77 -16.44
N THR A 52 -6.14 38.21 -16.66
CA THR A 52 -5.26 38.61 -17.74
C THR A 52 -4.54 37.40 -18.31
N CYS A 53 -4.03 37.52 -19.53
CA CYS A 53 -3.25 36.49 -20.20
C CYS A 53 -1.80 36.94 -20.35
N ILE A 54 -0.88 36.15 -19.80
CA ILE A 54 0.55 36.21 -20.07
C ILE A 54 0.82 35.27 -21.25
N HIS A 55 1.24 35.84 -22.38
CA HIS A 55 1.61 35.09 -23.57
C HIS A 55 3.12 34.84 -23.57
N VAL A 56 3.55 33.58 -23.65
CA VAL A 56 4.96 33.21 -23.72
C VAL A 56 5.47 33.38 -25.14
N PHE A 57 6.40 34.32 -25.34
CA PHE A 57 6.94 34.67 -26.66
C PHE A 57 8.40 34.23 -26.86
N ASP A 58 9.13 33.96 -25.78
CA ASP A 58 10.51 33.46 -25.84
C ASP A 58 10.68 32.19 -25.02
N TYR A 59 11.49 31.27 -25.55
CA TYR A 59 11.60 29.88 -25.12
C TYR A 59 13.09 29.49 -25.00
N PRO A 60 13.46 28.58 -24.08
CA PRO A 60 14.81 28.05 -23.99
C PRO A 60 15.29 27.44 -25.32
N THR A 61 16.55 27.71 -25.68
CA THR A 61 17.18 27.16 -26.90
C THR A 61 17.37 25.65 -26.83
N GLU A 62 17.79 25.15 -25.66
CA GLU A 62 17.95 23.72 -25.38
C GLU A 62 16.93 23.29 -24.33
N VAL A 63 16.27 22.17 -24.56
CA VAL A 63 15.25 21.62 -23.68
C VAL A 63 15.58 20.17 -23.31
N ASN A 64 15.38 19.86 -22.03
CA ASN A 64 15.46 18.49 -21.52
C ASN A 64 14.10 17.79 -21.63
N ASP A 65 14.07 16.50 -21.33
CA ASP A 65 12.81 15.79 -21.12
C ASP A 65 11.98 16.47 -20.02
N PHE A 66 10.66 16.49 -20.22
CA PHE A 66 9.64 17.11 -19.38
C PHE A 66 9.75 18.64 -19.24
N TRP A 67 10.38 19.36 -20.18
CA TRP A 67 10.59 20.81 -20.06
C TRP A 67 9.31 21.67 -19.91
N LEU A 68 8.16 21.20 -20.37
CA LEU A 68 6.87 21.90 -20.20
C LEU A 68 6.25 21.71 -18.81
N GLU A 69 6.71 20.74 -18.02
CA GLU A 69 6.16 20.39 -16.69
C GLU A 69 6.11 21.62 -15.77
N GLN A 70 7.19 22.39 -15.72
CA GLN A 70 7.33 23.55 -14.84
C GLN A 70 6.37 24.70 -15.17
N ILE A 71 5.93 24.82 -16.42
CA ILE A 71 5.02 25.89 -16.85
C ILE A 71 3.56 25.41 -16.82
N MET A 72 3.31 24.18 -17.25
CA MET A 72 1.97 23.62 -17.34
C MET A 72 1.39 23.29 -15.96
N ASN A 73 2.22 23.05 -14.94
CA ASN A 73 1.81 22.72 -13.58
C ASN A 73 1.91 23.91 -12.60
N MET A 74 1.98 25.16 -13.08
CA MET A 74 2.00 26.33 -12.21
C MET A 74 0.71 26.42 -11.36
N PRO A 75 0.82 26.70 -10.04
CA PRO A 75 -0.35 26.74 -9.17
C PRO A 75 -1.21 27.98 -9.41
N ASN A 76 -2.53 27.84 -9.20
CA ASN A 76 -3.52 28.92 -9.24
C ASN A 76 -3.64 29.68 -10.57
N VAL A 77 -3.21 29.07 -11.69
CA VAL A 77 -3.37 29.62 -13.04
C VAL A 77 -3.95 28.55 -13.96
N ILE A 78 -4.45 28.99 -15.12
CA ILE A 78 -4.78 28.09 -16.23
C ILE A 78 -3.70 28.27 -17.28
N THR A 79 -2.97 27.21 -17.59
CA THR A 79 -1.98 27.22 -18.69
C THR A 79 -2.54 26.45 -19.89
N THR A 80 -2.52 27.05 -21.07
CA THR A 80 -2.89 26.37 -22.33
C THR A 80 -1.68 26.23 -23.24
N LEU A 81 -1.63 25.09 -23.93
CA LEU A 81 -0.69 24.80 -25.01
C LEU A 81 -1.50 24.53 -26.28
N ASP A 82 -1.50 25.49 -27.19
CA ASP A 82 -2.10 25.34 -28.51
C ASP A 82 -1.05 24.81 -29.48
N VAL A 83 -1.34 23.74 -30.21
CA VAL A 83 -0.41 23.11 -31.16
C VAL A 83 -1.02 23.04 -32.55
N MET A 84 -0.27 23.48 -33.55
CA MET A 84 -0.60 23.38 -34.97
C MET A 84 0.56 22.72 -35.72
N SER A 85 0.27 22.05 -36.82
CA SER A 85 1.31 21.52 -37.71
C SER A 85 1.46 22.45 -38.90
N ASP A 86 2.68 22.81 -39.26
CA ASP A 86 2.92 23.61 -40.46
C ASP A 86 2.97 22.74 -41.73
N ASP A 87 2.68 23.36 -42.87
CA ASP A 87 2.92 22.73 -44.17
C ASP A 87 4.43 22.66 -44.44
N ARG A 88 4.91 21.47 -44.78
CA ARG A 88 6.34 21.20 -45.01
C ARG A 88 6.95 22.13 -46.06
N LYS A 89 6.19 22.53 -47.09
CA LYS A 89 6.70 23.44 -48.14
C LYS A 89 6.93 24.84 -47.61
N GLU A 90 5.97 25.37 -46.85
CA GLU A 90 6.08 26.71 -46.24
C GLU A 90 7.29 26.79 -45.29
N VAL A 91 7.51 25.73 -44.49
CA VAL A 91 8.65 25.63 -43.57
C VAL A 91 9.97 25.60 -44.33
N VAL A 92 10.08 24.77 -45.37
CA VAL A 92 11.31 24.68 -46.19
C VAL A 92 11.63 26.00 -46.87
N GLU A 93 10.62 26.71 -47.39
CA GLU A 93 10.79 28.04 -47.98
C GLU A 93 11.25 29.07 -46.93
N SER A 94 10.68 29.03 -45.72
CA SER A 94 11.08 29.89 -44.60
C SER A 94 12.54 29.65 -44.19
N ILE A 95 12.94 28.39 -44.00
CA ILE A 95 14.31 28.02 -43.64
C ILE A 95 15.30 28.48 -44.71
N ASN A 96 14.99 28.26 -45.99
CA ASN A 96 15.85 28.69 -47.09
C ASN A 96 16.04 30.21 -47.11
N LYS A 97 14.98 30.97 -46.84
CA LYS A 97 15.04 32.43 -46.73
C LYS A 97 15.91 32.84 -45.53
N SER A 98 15.71 32.25 -44.35
CA SER A 98 16.50 32.54 -43.14
C SER A 98 17.97 32.18 -43.32
N MET A 99 18.29 31.04 -43.93
CA MET A 99 19.67 30.66 -44.28
C MET A 99 20.32 31.69 -45.21
N SER A 100 19.58 32.17 -46.21
CA SER A 100 20.07 33.21 -47.12
C SER A 100 20.34 34.53 -46.38
N GLU A 101 19.45 34.93 -45.46
CA GLU A 101 19.62 36.12 -44.62
C GLU A 101 20.85 36.00 -43.70
N GLN A 102 21.05 34.84 -43.06
CA GLN A 102 22.22 34.61 -42.19
C GLN A 102 23.53 34.54 -42.98
N SER A 103 23.52 33.97 -44.18
CA SER A 103 24.69 34.01 -45.08
C SER A 103 25.08 35.46 -45.43
N VAL A 104 24.10 36.31 -45.74
CA VAL A 104 24.35 37.74 -46.02
C VAL A 104 24.86 38.45 -44.77
N ARG A 105 24.31 38.17 -43.58
CA ARG A 105 24.80 38.72 -42.31
C ARG A 105 26.24 38.32 -42.03
N HIS A 106 26.58 37.05 -42.22
CA HIS A 106 27.95 36.56 -42.07
C HIS A 106 28.93 37.33 -42.98
N ASP A 107 28.55 37.55 -44.24
CA ASP A 107 29.41 38.23 -45.22
C ASP A 107 29.52 39.75 -44.98
N THR A 108 28.48 40.37 -44.42
CA THR A 108 28.41 41.82 -44.17
C THR A 108 28.82 42.24 -42.76
N ALA A 109 28.89 41.29 -41.81
CA ALA A 109 29.28 41.54 -40.43
C ALA A 109 30.73 42.04 -40.33
N LYS A 110 30.92 43.07 -39.49
CA LYS A 110 32.23 43.71 -39.24
C LYS A 110 32.88 43.20 -37.95
N ASP A 111 32.08 42.77 -36.98
CA ASP A 111 32.55 42.14 -35.75
C ASP A 111 32.75 40.63 -35.98
N ASN A 112 33.76 40.05 -35.31
CA ASN A 112 33.99 38.62 -35.34
C ASN A 112 32.91 37.85 -34.55
N ILE A 113 32.31 38.45 -33.52
CA ILE A 113 31.24 37.83 -32.74
C ILE A 113 29.99 37.66 -33.61
N ASP A 114 29.51 38.74 -34.23
CA ASP A 114 28.37 38.70 -35.16
C ASP A 114 28.57 37.68 -36.30
N ARG A 115 29.81 37.53 -36.79
CA ARG A 115 30.15 36.52 -37.80
C ARG A 115 30.02 35.10 -37.27
N ILE A 116 30.49 34.84 -36.06
CA ILE A 116 30.41 33.52 -35.43
C ILE A 116 28.94 33.16 -35.17
N ASP A 117 28.16 34.11 -34.65
CA ASP A 117 26.73 33.91 -34.35
C ASP A 117 25.93 33.61 -35.62
N ALA A 118 26.10 34.42 -36.67
CA ALA A 118 25.44 34.18 -37.96
C ALA A 118 25.83 32.81 -38.57
N LYS A 119 27.08 32.37 -38.40
CA LYS A 119 27.53 31.05 -38.85
C LYS A 119 26.89 29.93 -38.04
N ASN A 120 26.83 30.05 -36.72
CA ASN A 120 26.22 29.03 -35.87
C ASN A 120 24.72 28.89 -36.18
N GLU A 121 24.00 30.01 -36.29
CA GLU A 121 22.57 30.00 -36.63
C GLU A 121 22.33 29.41 -38.03
N PHE A 122 23.24 29.64 -38.99
CA PHE A 122 23.18 28.98 -40.30
C PHE A 122 23.35 27.46 -40.19
N LEU A 123 24.31 26.98 -39.39
CA LEU A 123 24.54 25.54 -39.17
C LEU A 123 23.35 24.87 -38.47
N GLU A 124 22.71 25.56 -37.53
CA GLU A 124 21.49 25.08 -36.87
C GLU A 124 20.33 24.93 -37.85
N LEU A 125 20.13 25.93 -38.73
CA LEU A 125 19.13 25.87 -39.80
C LEU A 125 19.41 24.74 -40.80
N GLU A 126 20.69 24.48 -41.12
CA GLU A 126 21.10 23.37 -41.99
C GLU A 126 20.82 22.00 -41.36
N ALA A 127 21.09 21.85 -40.06
CA ALA A 127 20.76 20.65 -39.30
C ALA A 127 19.24 20.43 -39.29
N LEU A 128 18.45 21.46 -38.97
CA LEU A 128 17.00 21.40 -38.97
C LEU A 128 16.43 21.01 -40.35
N TYR A 129 16.99 21.55 -41.44
CA TYR A 129 16.60 21.16 -42.80
C TYR A 129 16.89 19.68 -43.10
N THR A 130 18.00 19.16 -42.57
CA THR A 130 18.37 17.75 -42.71
C THR A 130 17.38 16.85 -41.97
N ASP A 131 16.99 17.21 -40.76
CA ASP A 131 15.99 16.47 -39.97
C ASP A 131 14.61 16.48 -40.66
N LEU A 132 14.21 17.63 -41.20
CA LEU A 132 12.99 17.76 -42.02
C LEU A 132 13.03 16.87 -43.26
N LYS A 133 14.20 16.61 -43.86
CA LYS A 133 14.34 15.64 -44.96
C LYS A 133 14.15 14.20 -44.50
N GLN A 134 14.60 13.88 -43.30
CA GLN A 134 14.53 12.54 -42.70
C GLN A 134 13.14 12.18 -42.15
N GLY A 135 12.21 13.13 -42.09
CA GLY A 135 10.82 12.90 -41.72
C GLY A 135 10.34 13.69 -40.50
N GLU A 136 11.19 14.56 -39.94
CA GLU A 136 10.79 15.47 -38.87
C GLU A 136 9.67 16.41 -39.35
N VAL A 137 8.80 16.81 -38.42
CA VAL A 137 7.67 17.70 -38.70
C VAL A 137 7.77 18.92 -37.79
N MET A 138 7.76 20.11 -38.38
CA MET A 138 7.68 21.35 -37.59
C MET A 138 6.27 21.56 -37.07
N LYS A 139 6.18 21.91 -35.80
CA LYS A 139 4.97 22.33 -35.11
C LYS A 139 5.06 23.82 -34.79
N ARG A 140 3.89 24.45 -34.64
CA ARG A 140 3.76 25.76 -34.03
C ARG A 140 3.05 25.64 -32.71
N ILE A 141 3.56 26.36 -31.71
CA ILE A 141 2.96 26.38 -30.39
C ILE A 141 2.66 27.80 -29.90
N HIS A 142 1.60 27.92 -29.11
CA HIS A 142 1.38 29.03 -28.19
C HIS A 142 1.25 28.50 -26.77
N ILE A 143 2.02 29.05 -25.85
CA ILE A 143 1.82 28.86 -24.41
C ILE A 143 1.23 30.14 -23.84
N ARG A 144 0.08 30.00 -23.16
CA ARG A 144 -0.65 31.11 -22.54
C ARG A 144 -0.94 30.76 -21.09
N ILE A 145 -0.71 31.72 -20.20
CA ILE A 145 -0.96 31.58 -18.77
C ILE A 145 -2.01 32.60 -18.38
N TYR A 146 -3.19 32.12 -18.01
CA TYR A 146 -4.32 32.93 -17.60
C TYR A 146 -4.32 33.04 -16.08
N VAL A 147 -4.25 34.28 -15.62
CA VAL A 147 -4.18 34.65 -14.21
C VAL A 147 -5.50 35.33 -13.84
N SER A 148 -6.05 34.99 -12.68
CA SER A 148 -7.32 35.57 -12.21
C SER A 148 -7.26 35.94 -10.75
N ALA A 149 -7.79 37.12 -10.41
CA ALA A 149 -7.86 37.64 -9.05
C ALA A 149 -9.13 38.48 -8.84
N ARG A 150 -9.44 38.80 -7.58
CA ARG A 150 -10.63 39.62 -7.25
C ARG A 150 -10.37 41.12 -7.40
N THR A 151 -9.12 41.55 -7.25
CA THR A 151 -8.70 42.95 -7.31
C THR A 151 -7.54 43.14 -8.29
N LEU A 152 -7.36 44.37 -8.77
CA LEU A 152 -6.30 44.68 -9.73
C LEU A 152 -4.92 44.53 -9.09
N ASP A 153 -4.76 44.98 -7.84
CA ASP A 153 -3.50 44.88 -7.10
C ASP A 153 -3.06 43.42 -6.90
N GLU A 154 -4.00 42.52 -6.58
CA GLU A 154 -3.73 41.08 -6.47
C GLU A 154 -3.34 40.49 -7.84
N LEU A 155 -4.03 40.90 -8.90
CA LEU A 155 -3.74 40.44 -10.27
C LEU A 155 -2.32 40.84 -10.68
N GLU A 156 -1.96 42.11 -10.49
CA GLU A 156 -0.63 42.64 -10.83
C GLU A 156 0.48 41.94 -10.03
N LYS A 157 0.23 41.66 -8.74
CA LYS A 157 1.16 40.91 -7.90
C LYS A 157 1.38 39.49 -8.43
N GLN A 158 0.31 38.75 -8.72
CA GLN A 158 0.41 37.38 -9.26
C GLN A 158 1.10 37.36 -10.61
N VAL A 159 0.77 38.30 -11.51
CA VAL A 159 1.41 38.42 -12.83
C VAL A 159 2.91 38.66 -12.68
N LYS A 160 3.32 39.51 -11.75
CA LYS A 160 4.75 39.75 -11.47
C LYS A 160 5.46 38.47 -11.01
N GLU A 161 4.89 37.75 -10.04
CA GLU A 161 5.45 36.49 -9.52
C GLU A 161 5.60 35.43 -10.63
N ILE A 162 4.60 35.30 -11.50
CA ILE A 162 4.63 34.37 -12.64
C ILE A 162 5.68 34.79 -13.66
N MET A 163 5.81 36.08 -13.98
CA MET A 163 6.85 36.56 -14.88
C MET A 163 8.25 36.28 -14.32
N GLU A 164 8.51 36.57 -13.04
CA GLU A 164 9.79 36.24 -12.38
C GLU A 164 10.08 34.73 -12.43
N THR A 165 9.04 33.90 -12.27
CA THR A 165 9.15 32.43 -12.37
C THR A 165 9.51 32.00 -13.79
N LEU A 166 8.84 32.54 -14.82
CA LEU A 166 9.17 32.26 -16.23
C LEU A 166 10.62 32.62 -16.56
N GLU A 167 11.08 33.78 -16.07
CA GLU A 167 12.46 34.22 -16.29
C GLU A 167 13.48 33.28 -15.64
N SER A 168 13.17 32.73 -14.46
CA SER A 168 14.03 31.75 -13.79
C SER A 168 14.21 30.44 -14.58
N TYR A 169 13.24 30.12 -15.45
CA TYR A 169 13.24 28.96 -16.33
C TYR A 169 13.67 29.28 -17.77
N ASN A 170 14.24 30.46 -18.02
CA ASN A 170 14.64 30.94 -19.35
C ASN A 170 13.48 31.09 -20.35
N PHE A 171 12.27 31.36 -19.87
CA PHE A 171 11.14 31.79 -20.70
C PHE A 171 10.95 33.30 -20.59
N ARG A 172 10.34 33.91 -21.61
CA ARG A 172 9.82 35.28 -21.51
C ARG A 172 8.35 35.31 -21.87
N GLY A 173 7.56 35.88 -20.96
CA GLY A 173 6.14 36.13 -21.14
C GLY A 173 5.83 37.61 -21.07
N ALA A 174 4.74 38.03 -21.72
CA ALA A 174 4.23 39.39 -21.60
C ALA A 174 2.70 39.41 -21.68
N VAL A 175 2.09 40.39 -21.03
CA VAL A 175 0.68 40.73 -21.24
C VAL A 175 0.57 41.58 -22.50
N PHE A 176 -0.09 41.07 -23.54
CA PHE A 176 -0.29 41.82 -24.78
C PHE A 176 -1.42 42.84 -24.64
N LEU A 177 -1.06 44.11 -24.74
CA LEU A 177 -1.98 45.24 -24.60
C LEU A 177 -2.95 45.29 -25.79
N ASN A 178 -4.23 45.52 -25.50
CA ASN A 178 -5.33 45.57 -26.47
C ASN A 178 -5.57 44.25 -27.23
N GLU A 179 -5.00 43.14 -26.75
CA GLU A 179 -5.21 41.80 -27.32
C GLU A 179 -6.00 40.86 -26.40
N GLN A 180 -6.45 41.34 -25.24
CA GLN A 180 -7.10 40.50 -24.21
C GLN A 180 -8.40 39.84 -24.68
N GLU A 181 -9.12 40.43 -25.64
CA GLU A 181 -10.28 39.79 -26.27
C GLU A 181 -9.88 38.56 -27.09
N TYR A 182 -8.79 38.65 -27.86
CA TYR A 182 -8.26 37.53 -28.64
C TYR A 182 -7.67 36.44 -27.74
N GLU A 183 -6.96 36.84 -26.69
CA GLU A 183 -6.42 35.89 -25.71
C GLU A 183 -7.54 35.17 -24.96
N TRP A 184 -8.62 35.87 -24.59
CA TRP A 184 -9.79 35.24 -23.98
C TRP A 184 -10.47 34.26 -24.93
N ASP A 185 -10.65 34.61 -26.21
CA ASP A 185 -11.27 33.73 -27.21
C ASP A 185 -10.37 32.51 -27.51
N ALA A 186 -9.05 32.64 -27.36
CA ALA A 186 -8.09 31.54 -27.54
C ALA A 186 -8.30 30.37 -26.57
N LEU A 187 -8.90 30.59 -25.39
CA LEU A 187 -9.23 29.52 -24.43
C LEU A 187 -10.14 28.43 -25.01
N VAL A 188 -10.96 28.77 -26.01
CA VAL A 188 -12.04 27.91 -26.54
C VAL A 188 -12.00 27.74 -28.05
N THR A 189 -10.99 28.30 -28.72
CA THR A 189 -10.83 28.23 -30.18
C THR A 189 -9.58 27.45 -30.55
N SER A 190 -9.60 26.75 -31.69
CA SER A 190 -8.43 26.04 -32.19
C SER A 190 -7.37 27.01 -32.72
N PHE A 191 -6.11 26.61 -32.71
CA PHE A 191 -5.02 27.40 -33.28
C PHE A 191 -5.28 27.74 -34.77
N ASP A 192 -5.82 26.83 -35.58
CA ASP A 192 -6.22 27.14 -36.96
C ASP A 192 -7.16 28.34 -37.08
N THR A 193 -8.05 28.52 -36.10
CA THR A 193 -8.96 29.68 -36.02
C THR A 193 -8.18 30.92 -35.58
N GLN A 194 -7.36 30.79 -34.53
CA GLN A 194 -6.57 31.88 -33.96
C GLN A 194 -5.60 32.51 -34.98
N LYS A 195 -5.03 31.71 -35.91
CA LYS A 195 -4.16 32.20 -37.00
C LYS A 195 -4.84 33.28 -37.87
N ASN A 196 -6.17 33.25 -37.95
CA ASN A 196 -6.97 34.18 -38.74
C ASN A 196 -7.47 35.40 -37.96
N TYR A 197 -7.11 35.52 -36.68
CA TYR A 197 -7.38 36.73 -35.90
C TYR A 197 -6.68 37.95 -36.50
N VAL A 198 -7.19 39.13 -36.16
CA VAL A 198 -6.69 40.41 -36.67
C VAL A 198 -5.23 40.65 -36.27
N ASN A 199 -4.83 40.18 -35.09
CA ASN A 199 -3.44 40.28 -34.59
C ASN A 199 -2.46 39.32 -35.31
N ARG A 200 -2.94 38.30 -36.03
CA ARG A 200 -2.16 37.36 -36.86
C ARG A 200 -0.91 36.80 -36.17
N ARG A 201 -1.02 36.46 -34.88
CA ARG A 201 0.07 35.85 -34.12
C ARG A 201 0.42 34.49 -34.75
N LYS A 202 1.70 34.28 -35.06
CA LYS A 202 2.16 33.07 -35.77
C LYS A 202 2.43 31.88 -34.85
N GLY A 203 2.79 32.12 -33.58
CA GLY A 203 3.29 31.10 -32.65
C GLY A 203 4.78 30.81 -32.84
N LYS A 204 5.36 30.05 -31.91
CA LYS A 204 6.76 29.61 -31.96
C LYS A 204 6.86 28.31 -32.75
N GLU A 205 7.76 28.29 -33.73
CA GLU A 205 8.10 27.08 -34.48
C GLU A 205 9.03 26.19 -33.65
N ILE A 206 8.71 24.89 -33.54
CA ILE A 206 9.47 23.90 -32.75
C ILE A 206 9.43 22.53 -33.46
N PRO A 207 10.53 21.74 -33.44
CA PRO A 207 10.50 20.35 -33.89
C PRO A 207 9.50 19.50 -33.09
N ALA A 208 8.88 18.53 -33.74
CA ALA A 208 7.93 17.62 -33.10
C ALA A 208 8.60 16.78 -32.00
N VAL A 209 9.87 16.38 -32.19
CA VAL A 209 10.64 15.66 -31.17
C VAL A 209 10.86 16.51 -29.92
N SER A 210 11.23 17.78 -30.08
CA SER A 210 11.40 18.70 -28.94
C SER A 210 10.09 18.96 -28.21
N LEU A 211 8.98 19.07 -28.95
CA LEU A 211 7.64 19.15 -28.35
C LEU A 211 7.26 17.87 -27.61
N ALA A 212 7.58 16.69 -28.15
CA ALA A 212 7.34 15.40 -27.51
C ALA A 212 8.13 15.24 -26.21
N GLY A 213 9.38 15.73 -26.17
CA GLY A 213 10.17 15.85 -24.95
C GLY A 213 9.50 16.74 -23.90
N GLY A 214 8.61 17.65 -24.29
CA GLY A 214 7.84 18.51 -23.40
C GLY A 214 6.57 17.87 -22.83
N CYS A 215 6.52 16.56 -22.54
CA CYS A 215 5.31 15.98 -21.92
C CYS A 215 5.02 16.66 -20.57
N PRO A 216 3.88 17.35 -20.37
CA PRO A 216 3.63 18.06 -19.11
C PRO A 216 3.05 17.15 -18.02
N PHE A 217 2.59 15.95 -18.40
CA PHE A 217 1.89 15.01 -17.54
C PHE A 217 2.88 14.11 -16.79
N HIS A 218 3.73 14.70 -15.96
CA HIS A 218 4.61 13.96 -15.06
C HIS A 218 3.92 13.77 -13.70
N TYR A 219 2.96 12.85 -13.60
CA TYR A 219 2.39 12.45 -12.31
C TYR A 219 2.49 10.94 -12.05
N SER A 220 2.91 10.60 -10.84
CA SER A 220 2.86 9.24 -10.33
C SER A 220 1.51 9.02 -9.67
N TYR A 221 0.87 7.87 -9.93
CA TYR A 221 -0.42 7.50 -9.37
C TYR A 221 -0.51 5.99 -9.14
N LEU A 222 -1.47 5.55 -8.33
CA LEU A 222 -1.86 4.14 -8.19
C LEU A 222 -3.37 4.04 -8.27
N HIS A 223 -3.89 3.27 -9.23
CA HIS A 223 -5.32 3.13 -9.42
C HIS A 223 -5.67 1.64 -9.43
N ASP A 224 -5.97 1.10 -8.26
CA ASP A 224 -6.50 -0.25 -8.12
C ASP A 224 -8.02 -0.24 -8.34
N PRO A 225 -8.60 -1.13 -9.17
CA PRO A 225 -10.03 -1.09 -9.52
C PRO A 225 -10.99 -1.13 -8.32
N TYR A 226 -10.62 -1.85 -7.26
CA TYR A 226 -11.40 -2.00 -6.02
C TYR A 226 -10.70 -1.36 -4.80
N GLY A 227 -9.76 -0.46 -5.08
CA GLY A 227 -9.00 0.26 -4.06
C GLY A 227 -9.79 1.36 -3.40
N THR A 228 -9.30 1.75 -2.23
CA THR A 228 -9.78 2.92 -1.49
C THR A 228 -8.76 4.04 -1.66
N TYR A 229 -9.24 5.29 -1.66
CA TYR A 229 -8.36 6.44 -1.71
C TYR A 229 -7.59 6.60 -0.40
N TYR A 230 -6.25 6.57 -0.47
CA TYR A 230 -5.37 6.78 0.68
C TYR A 230 -4.67 8.14 0.67
N GLY A 231 -4.64 8.85 -0.45
CA GLY A 231 -4.06 10.19 -0.55
C GLY A 231 -3.46 10.49 -1.92
N THR A 232 -2.58 11.48 -1.98
CA THR A 232 -1.95 11.96 -3.21
C THR A 232 -0.43 11.83 -3.21
N THR A 233 0.13 11.59 -4.39
CA THR A 233 1.58 11.67 -4.60
C THR A 233 2.07 13.12 -4.57
N LYS A 234 3.39 13.33 -4.51
CA LYS A 234 3.99 14.67 -4.60
C LYS A 234 3.58 15.43 -5.88
N THR A 235 3.29 14.70 -6.94
CA THR A 235 2.84 15.21 -8.25
C THR A 235 1.31 15.26 -8.36
N LYS A 236 0.60 15.19 -7.22
CA LYS A 236 -0.87 15.25 -7.12
C LYS A 236 -1.62 14.14 -7.86
N GLY A 237 -0.96 13.02 -8.17
CA GLY A 237 -1.64 11.82 -8.66
C GLY A 237 -2.30 11.06 -7.51
N ASN A 238 -3.49 10.50 -7.76
CA ASN A 238 -4.25 9.79 -6.73
C ASN A 238 -3.61 8.43 -6.40
N VAL A 239 -3.72 8.03 -5.14
CA VAL A 239 -3.36 6.70 -4.66
C VAL A 239 -4.61 6.00 -4.16
N ILE A 240 -5.25 5.29 -5.09
CA ILE A 240 -6.36 4.36 -4.87
C ILE A 240 -5.75 2.97 -4.77
N PHE A 241 -5.77 2.39 -3.57
CA PHE A 241 -5.01 1.20 -3.23
C PHE A 241 -5.87 0.09 -2.62
N ASP A 242 -5.64 -1.15 -3.02
CA ASP A 242 -6.15 -2.36 -2.38
C ASP A 242 -5.02 -3.35 -2.13
N ILE A 243 -4.84 -3.76 -0.87
CA ILE A 243 -3.84 -4.76 -0.47
C ILE A 243 -4.20 -6.15 -1.01
N PHE A 244 -5.49 -6.41 -1.25
CA PHE A 244 -5.98 -7.67 -1.78
C PHE A 244 -6.08 -7.68 -3.31
N HIS A 245 -5.64 -6.61 -3.98
CA HIS A 245 -5.57 -6.59 -5.43
C HIS A 245 -4.68 -7.72 -5.93
N LYS A 246 -5.15 -8.39 -6.98
CA LYS A 246 -4.47 -9.52 -7.61
C LYS A 246 -4.41 -9.33 -9.11
N ASP A 247 -3.21 -9.43 -9.66
CA ASP A 247 -2.95 -9.42 -11.10
C ASP A 247 -1.77 -10.33 -11.45
N GLU A 248 -1.26 -10.24 -12.69
CA GLU A 248 -0.13 -11.07 -13.14
C GLU A 248 1.17 -10.78 -12.36
N GLN A 249 1.32 -9.56 -11.81
CA GLN A 249 2.50 -9.09 -11.09
C GLN A 249 2.31 -9.23 -9.57
N ARG A 250 1.14 -8.89 -9.03
CA ARG A 250 0.79 -8.91 -7.61
C ARG A 250 0.14 -10.23 -7.22
N LYS A 251 0.90 -11.05 -6.47
CA LYS A 251 0.54 -12.46 -6.18
C LYS A 251 0.32 -12.78 -4.69
N PHE A 252 0.72 -11.86 -3.80
CA PHE A 252 0.58 -12.01 -2.35
C PHE A 252 -0.13 -10.77 -1.79
N TYR A 253 -0.81 -10.93 -0.65
CA TYR A 253 -1.52 -9.85 0.02
C TYR A 253 -0.75 -9.30 1.22
N ASN A 254 0.39 -9.91 1.55
CA ASN A 254 1.14 -9.61 2.76
C ASN A 254 1.91 -8.31 2.62
N GLY A 255 2.07 -7.62 3.73
CA GLY A 255 2.82 -6.37 3.80
C GLY A 255 3.69 -6.27 5.05
N VAL A 256 4.67 -5.39 4.96
CA VAL A 256 5.43 -4.90 6.13
C VAL A 256 5.35 -3.39 6.17
N MET A 257 5.20 -2.84 7.37
CA MET A 257 5.12 -1.42 7.64
C MET A 257 6.18 -1.04 8.68
N ILE A 258 7.03 -0.09 8.33
CA ILE A 258 8.05 0.45 9.23
C ILE A 258 7.96 1.97 9.27
N GLY A 259 8.02 2.53 10.47
CA GLY A 259 7.89 3.96 10.68
C GLY A 259 8.15 4.32 12.12
N LYS A 260 9.06 5.28 12.35
CA LYS A 260 9.38 5.72 13.72
C LYS A 260 8.11 6.21 14.44
N PRO A 261 8.08 6.20 15.79
CA PRO A 261 6.97 6.79 16.54
C PRO A 261 6.67 8.22 16.05
N GLY A 262 5.39 8.53 15.85
CA GLY A 262 4.95 9.83 15.30
C GLY A 262 5.06 9.98 13.77
N ALA A 263 5.52 8.98 13.02
CA ALA A 263 5.55 9.04 11.56
C ALA A 263 4.17 8.90 10.89
N GLY A 264 3.15 8.45 11.64
CA GLY A 264 1.79 8.20 11.12
C GLY A 264 1.43 6.72 10.90
N LYS A 265 2.26 5.79 11.39
CA LYS A 265 2.06 4.33 11.31
C LYS A 265 0.67 3.92 11.82
N SER A 266 0.37 4.24 13.08
CA SER A 266 -0.89 3.87 13.73
C SER A 266 -2.12 4.43 13.00
N THR A 267 -2.03 5.68 12.52
CA THR A 267 -3.09 6.31 11.72
C THR A 267 -3.36 5.53 10.43
N LEU A 268 -2.31 5.14 9.69
CA LEU A 268 -2.47 4.36 8.46
C LEU A 268 -3.01 2.95 8.74
N LEU A 269 -2.57 2.29 9.82
CA LEU A 269 -3.10 0.97 10.23
C LEU A 269 -4.58 1.03 10.59
N LYS A 270 -5.01 2.05 11.35
CA LYS A 270 -6.42 2.28 11.70
C LYS A 270 -7.26 2.59 10.47
N LYS A 271 -6.77 3.45 9.57
CA LYS A 271 -7.42 3.74 8.28
C LYS A 271 -7.63 2.47 7.45
N LYS A 272 -6.60 1.60 7.35
CA LYS A 272 -6.73 0.29 6.70
C LYS A 272 -7.74 -0.62 7.40
N SER A 273 -7.74 -0.64 8.73
CA SER A 273 -8.68 -1.47 9.51
C SER A 273 -10.12 -1.08 9.23
N VAL A 274 -10.43 0.23 9.25
CA VAL A 274 -11.76 0.77 8.94
C VAL A 274 -12.14 0.52 7.49
N ASP A 275 -11.22 0.72 6.54
CA ASP A 275 -11.44 0.45 5.11
C ASP A 275 -11.88 -1.00 4.87
N TYR A 276 -11.08 -1.98 5.31
CA TYR A 276 -11.38 -3.39 5.06
C TYR A 276 -12.56 -3.91 5.90
N ALA A 277 -12.75 -3.39 7.12
CA ALA A 277 -13.97 -3.70 7.89
C ALA A 277 -15.22 -3.18 7.15
N SER A 278 -15.17 -1.97 6.57
CA SER A 278 -16.28 -1.40 5.81
C SER A 278 -16.61 -2.20 4.54
N LYS A 279 -15.61 -2.89 3.97
CA LYS A 279 -15.77 -3.84 2.85
C LYS A 279 -16.28 -5.22 3.27
N GLY A 280 -16.63 -5.43 4.54
CA GLY A 280 -17.16 -6.71 5.02
C GLY A 280 -16.10 -7.78 5.31
N HIS A 281 -14.80 -7.42 5.33
CA HIS A 281 -13.72 -8.37 5.61
C HIS A 281 -13.54 -8.60 7.11
N PHE A 282 -12.99 -9.76 7.48
CA PHE A 282 -12.63 -10.08 8.84
C PHE A 282 -11.30 -9.42 9.21
N ILE A 283 -11.28 -8.68 10.31
CA ILE A 283 -10.08 -8.00 10.82
C ILE A 283 -9.63 -8.68 12.11
N ARG A 284 -8.36 -9.06 12.17
CA ARG A 284 -7.73 -9.65 13.37
C ARG A 284 -6.52 -8.80 13.73
N ILE A 285 -6.54 -8.15 14.88
CA ILE A 285 -5.49 -7.21 15.30
C ILE A 285 -4.77 -7.80 16.50
N PHE A 286 -3.45 -7.87 16.46
CA PHE A 286 -2.63 -8.10 17.65
C PHE A 286 -2.16 -6.74 18.16
N ASP A 287 -2.69 -6.34 19.32
CA ASP A 287 -2.48 -5.00 19.88
C ASP A 287 -1.71 -5.10 21.20
N ILE A 288 -0.45 -4.63 21.20
CA ILE A 288 0.41 -4.63 22.39
C ILE A 288 0.16 -3.41 23.27
N VAL A 289 -0.06 -2.24 22.65
CA VAL A 289 -0.10 -0.96 23.34
C VAL A 289 -1.52 -0.62 23.81
N GLY A 290 -2.55 -1.12 23.12
CA GLY A 290 -3.95 -0.79 23.34
C GLY A 290 -4.45 0.34 22.44
N GLU A 291 -3.73 0.68 21.36
CA GLU A 291 -4.07 1.82 20.50
C GLU A 291 -5.32 1.58 19.65
N PHE A 292 -5.73 0.32 19.45
CA PHE A 292 -6.88 -0.03 18.61
C PHE A 292 -8.19 -0.18 19.39
N GLU A 293 -8.19 -0.08 20.72
CA GLU A 293 -9.38 -0.32 21.55
C GLU A 293 -10.60 0.53 21.16
N GLU A 294 -10.38 1.83 20.91
CA GLU A 294 -11.45 2.75 20.50
C GLU A 294 -11.96 2.45 19.09
N THR A 295 -11.05 2.31 18.12
CA THR A 295 -11.40 1.96 16.73
C THR A 295 -12.14 0.63 16.64
N VAL A 296 -11.75 -0.38 17.43
CA VAL A 296 -12.43 -1.68 17.48
C VAL A 296 -13.84 -1.52 18.04
N ARG A 297 -14.03 -0.70 19.08
CA ARG A 297 -15.35 -0.42 19.65
C ARG A 297 -16.27 0.27 18.64
N ASP A 298 -15.75 1.26 17.91
CA ASP A 298 -16.52 2.00 16.91
C ASP A 298 -16.92 1.13 15.71
N LEU A 299 -16.10 0.12 15.37
CA LEU A 299 -16.41 -0.90 14.38
C LEU A 299 -17.33 -2.01 14.92
N ASN A 300 -17.90 -1.86 16.12
CA ASN A 300 -18.68 -2.89 16.83
C ASN A 300 -17.93 -4.23 16.98
N GLY A 301 -16.61 -4.17 17.05
CA GLY A 301 -15.74 -5.31 17.25
C GLY A 301 -15.58 -5.70 18.72
N LYS A 302 -14.76 -6.72 18.94
CA LYS A 302 -14.50 -7.26 20.27
C LYS A 302 -13.02 -7.26 20.60
N THR A 303 -12.66 -6.70 21.75
CA THR A 303 -11.32 -6.86 22.33
C THR A 303 -11.30 -8.08 23.25
N ILE A 304 -10.27 -8.92 23.11
CA ILE A 304 -10.07 -10.14 23.89
C ILE A 304 -8.69 -10.07 24.54
N ALA A 305 -8.66 -10.02 25.87
CA ALA A 305 -7.43 -10.14 26.64
C ALA A 305 -6.90 -11.58 26.59
N LEU A 306 -5.63 -11.74 26.23
CA LEU A 306 -4.99 -13.06 26.08
C LEU A 306 -4.35 -13.58 27.38
N ASP A 307 -4.68 -12.98 28.52
CA ASP A 307 -4.18 -13.34 29.85
C ASP A 307 -5.04 -14.41 30.57
N GLY A 308 -6.07 -14.92 29.90
CA GLY A 308 -7.00 -15.92 30.44
C GLY A 308 -8.23 -15.33 31.13
N SER A 309 -8.26 -14.02 31.41
CA SER A 309 -9.38 -13.37 32.10
C SER A 309 -10.66 -13.30 31.27
N GLN A 310 -10.53 -13.23 29.94
CA GLN A 310 -11.65 -13.11 29.00
C GLN A 310 -11.86 -14.37 28.15
N GLY A 311 -11.32 -15.49 28.63
CA GLY A 311 -11.44 -16.80 28.02
C GLY A 311 -10.08 -17.47 27.80
N GLN A 312 -10.13 -18.79 27.72
CA GLN A 312 -8.96 -19.67 27.62
C GLN A 312 -8.96 -20.35 26.27
N ILE A 313 -7.77 -20.63 25.73
CA ILE A 313 -7.60 -21.41 24.51
C ILE A 313 -6.86 -22.68 24.90
N ASN A 314 -7.53 -23.83 24.84
CA ASN A 314 -6.92 -25.11 25.13
C ASN A 314 -5.92 -25.49 24.02
N PRO A 315 -4.60 -25.56 24.27
CA PRO A 315 -3.65 -25.97 23.24
C PRO A 315 -3.86 -27.42 22.79
N LEU A 316 -4.43 -28.28 23.64
CA LEU A 316 -4.70 -29.69 23.38
C LEU A 316 -6.01 -29.93 22.60
N GLN A 317 -6.79 -28.88 22.29
CA GLN A 317 -7.95 -29.04 21.42
C GLN A 317 -7.51 -29.26 19.97
N VAL A 318 -8.07 -30.29 19.33
CA VAL A 318 -7.80 -30.59 17.91
C VAL A 318 -8.74 -29.79 17.02
N TYR A 319 -8.17 -29.08 16.06
CA TYR A 319 -8.90 -28.27 15.09
C TYR A 319 -8.86 -28.93 13.70
N LYS A 320 -9.82 -28.63 12.83
CA LYS A 320 -9.90 -29.24 11.50
C LYS A 320 -9.01 -28.48 10.52
N THR A 321 -7.82 -29.00 10.25
CA THR A 321 -6.83 -28.36 9.38
C THR A 321 -6.72 -29.01 7.99
N ALA A 322 -7.34 -30.17 7.79
CA ALA A 322 -7.39 -30.90 6.52
C ALA A 322 -8.72 -31.64 6.36
N GLU A 323 -9.00 -32.15 5.15
CA GLU A 323 -10.20 -32.97 4.89
C GLU A 323 -10.17 -34.30 5.64
N LEU A 324 -8.98 -34.88 5.82
CA LEU A 324 -8.76 -36.14 6.54
C LEU A 324 -8.41 -35.89 8.01
N GLU A 325 -9.09 -36.59 8.91
CA GLU A 325 -8.89 -36.52 10.36
C GLU A 325 -7.47 -36.95 10.76
N GLU A 326 -6.90 -37.96 10.08
CA GLU A 326 -5.52 -38.44 10.28
C GLU A 326 -4.48 -37.35 10.02
N VAL A 327 -4.69 -36.57 8.96
CA VAL A 327 -3.80 -35.46 8.61
C VAL A 327 -3.95 -34.34 9.63
N SER A 328 -5.18 -34.02 10.03
CA SER A 328 -5.46 -32.99 11.04
C SER A 328 -4.83 -33.35 12.40
N PHE A 329 -4.96 -34.61 12.83
CA PHE A 329 -4.37 -35.08 14.08
C PHE A 329 -2.83 -35.12 14.04
N THR A 330 -2.24 -35.54 12.92
CA THR A 330 -0.77 -35.52 12.75
C THR A 330 -0.21 -34.08 12.78
N GLN A 331 -0.92 -33.15 12.13
CA GLN A 331 -0.56 -31.73 12.17
C GLN A 331 -0.74 -31.14 13.57
N HIS A 332 -1.77 -31.56 14.31
CA HIS A 332 -1.97 -31.17 15.71
C HIS A 332 -0.84 -31.65 16.62
N LEU A 333 -0.41 -32.90 16.50
CA LEU A 333 0.74 -33.41 17.26
C LEU A 333 2.02 -32.63 16.93
N SER A 334 2.25 -32.32 15.65
CA SER A 334 3.37 -31.48 15.22
C SER A 334 3.28 -30.05 15.76
N LYS A 335 2.07 -29.49 15.86
CA LYS A 335 1.82 -28.19 16.49
C LYS A 335 2.16 -28.23 17.98
N LEU A 336 1.79 -29.31 18.67
CA LEU A 336 2.06 -29.46 20.10
C LEU A 336 3.54 -29.67 20.41
N THR A 337 4.33 -30.28 19.51
CA THR A 337 5.79 -30.32 19.67
C THR A 337 6.42 -28.94 19.52
N ILE A 338 5.94 -28.09 18.61
CA ILE A 338 6.36 -26.68 18.52
C ILE A 338 5.96 -25.92 19.79
N PHE A 339 4.73 -26.10 20.28
CA PHE A 339 4.28 -25.52 21.55
C PHE A 339 5.20 -25.91 22.71
N TYR A 340 5.56 -27.20 22.79
CA TYR A 340 6.47 -27.70 23.81
C TYR A 340 7.87 -27.09 23.71
N ARG A 341 8.40 -26.91 22.48
CA ARG A 341 9.68 -26.23 22.25
C ARG A 341 9.70 -24.78 22.73
N PHE A 342 8.55 -24.08 22.75
CA PHE A 342 8.49 -22.76 23.37
C PHE A 342 8.65 -22.85 24.89
N ILE A 343 7.91 -23.74 25.54
CA ILE A 343 7.92 -23.88 27.01
C ILE A 343 9.23 -24.52 27.52
N ALA A 344 9.84 -25.38 26.70
CA ALA A 344 11.10 -26.07 26.98
C ALA A 344 12.11 -25.88 25.82
N PRO A 345 12.76 -24.71 25.70
CA PRO A 345 13.69 -24.40 24.59
C PRO A 345 14.90 -25.32 24.49
N GLU A 346 15.35 -25.86 25.62
CA GLU A 346 16.50 -26.76 25.72
C GLU A 346 16.13 -28.25 25.51
N ALA A 347 14.87 -28.56 25.19
CA ALA A 347 14.39 -29.92 25.02
C ALA A 347 15.08 -30.60 23.80
N LYS A 348 15.63 -31.79 24.05
CA LYS A 348 16.28 -32.61 23.01
C LYS A 348 15.25 -33.35 22.16
N ASP A 349 15.64 -33.75 20.94
CA ASP A 349 14.73 -34.44 20.02
C ASP A 349 14.13 -35.75 20.58
N ASP A 350 14.87 -36.47 21.44
CA ASP A 350 14.38 -37.69 22.08
C ASP A 350 13.30 -37.40 23.13
N GLU A 351 13.41 -36.27 23.84
CA GLU A 351 12.38 -35.79 24.79
C GLU A 351 11.12 -35.38 24.05
N ILE A 352 11.27 -34.68 22.93
CA ILE A 352 10.15 -34.19 22.12
C ILE A 352 9.38 -35.34 21.48
N LYS A 353 10.08 -36.39 21.02
CA LYS A 353 9.45 -37.62 20.53
C LYS A 353 8.72 -38.37 21.66
N GLU A 354 9.27 -38.41 22.86
CA GLU A 354 8.58 -39.00 24.02
C GLU A 354 7.31 -38.21 24.35
N TYR A 355 7.38 -36.88 24.39
CA TYR A 355 6.25 -35.99 24.58
C TYR A 355 5.13 -36.22 23.56
N GLU A 356 5.48 -36.28 22.25
CA GLU A 356 4.53 -36.56 21.18
C GLU A 356 3.85 -37.92 21.32
N ASN A 357 4.62 -38.97 21.67
CA ASN A 357 4.10 -40.31 21.90
C ASN A 357 3.15 -40.37 23.10
N LEU A 358 3.47 -39.67 24.19
CA LEU A 358 2.61 -39.60 25.38
C LEU A 358 1.30 -38.87 25.08
N LEU A 359 1.35 -37.78 24.31
CA LEU A 359 0.15 -37.09 23.83
C LEU A 359 -0.73 -38.04 23.02
N ARG A 360 -0.17 -38.74 22.03
CA ARG A 360 -0.94 -39.71 21.22
C ARG A 360 -1.63 -40.75 22.11
N LYS A 361 -0.90 -41.33 23.07
CA LYS A 361 -1.46 -42.29 24.04
C LYS A 361 -2.56 -41.69 24.89
N LEU A 362 -2.44 -40.43 25.30
CA LEU A 362 -3.50 -39.73 26.05
C LEU A 362 -4.80 -39.66 25.24
N TYR A 363 -4.75 -39.22 23.97
CA TYR A 363 -5.94 -39.15 23.12
C TYR A 363 -6.57 -40.53 22.90
N ILE A 364 -5.75 -41.59 22.76
CA ILE A 364 -6.24 -42.97 22.66
C ILE A 364 -6.92 -43.40 23.97
N ARG A 365 -6.30 -43.14 25.12
CA ARG A 365 -6.85 -43.47 26.45
C ARG A 365 -8.18 -42.79 26.71
N MET A 366 -8.35 -41.56 26.22
CA MET A 366 -9.59 -40.79 26.32
C MET A 366 -10.64 -41.17 25.27
N GLY A 367 -10.35 -42.13 24.38
CA GLY A 367 -11.27 -42.55 23.32
C GLY A 367 -11.47 -41.51 22.22
N LEU A 368 -10.59 -40.52 22.12
CA LEU A 368 -10.62 -39.48 21.09
C LEU A 368 -9.93 -39.93 19.80
N TRP A 369 -9.07 -40.94 19.87
CA TRP A 369 -8.32 -41.47 18.73
C TRP A 369 -8.22 -43.00 18.78
N ASN A 370 -8.29 -43.67 17.63
CA ASN A 370 -8.04 -45.10 17.47
C ASN A 370 -7.04 -45.35 16.32
N ASP A 371 -5.99 -46.12 16.61
CA ASP A 371 -4.91 -46.50 15.67
C ASP A 371 -5.23 -47.74 14.83
N GLU A 372 -6.35 -48.42 15.08
CA GLU A 372 -6.78 -49.57 14.29
C GLU A 372 -7.08 -49.16 12.83
N LYS A 373 -6.53 -49.93 11.88
CA LYS A 373 -6.74 -49.68 10.45
C LYS A 373 -8.22 -49.75 10.09
N GLY A 374 -8.76 -48.64 9.59
CA GLY A 374 -10.16 -48.51 9.19
C GLY A 374 -11.09 -48.01 10.31
N ALA A 375 -10.57 -47.66 11.49
CA ALA A 375 -11.34 -46.99 12.52
C ALA A 375 -11.83 -45.62 12.03
N LYS A 376 -13.09 -45.29 12.32
CA LYS A 376 -13.64 -43.96 12.07
C LYS A 376 -13.28 -43.05 13.23
N ASN A 377 -12.24 -42.24 13.04
CA ASN A 377 -11.91 -41.16 13.97
C ASN A 377 -12.73 -39.92 13.61
N GLU A 378 -13.33 -39.30 14.62
CA GLU A 378 -14.08 -38.04 14.52
C GLU A 378 -13.57 -37.12 15.63
N ILE A 379 -12.28 -36.80 15.58
CA ILE A 379 -11.61 -36.06 16.65
C ILE A 379 -11.87 -34.57 16.51
N THR A 380 -11.99 -34.03 15.29
CA THR A 380 -12.15 -32.58 15.07
C THR A 380 -13.56 -32.04 15.34
N THR A 381 -14.57 -32.91 15.41
CA THR A 381 -15.99 -32.52 15.60
C THR A 381 -16.46 -32.57 17.05
N ARG A 382 -15.55 -32.89 17.98
CA ARG A 382 -15.84 -32.98 19.42
C ARG A 382 -16.03 -31.60 20.04
N LYS A 383 -16.79 -31.55 21.14
CA LYS A 383 -17.01 -30.31 21.90
C LYS A 383 -15.73 -29.94 22.67
N PRO A 384 -15.45 -28.64 22.92
CA PRO A 384 -14.24 -28.19 23.63
C PRO A 384 -14.00 -28.87 24.99
N ASN A 385 -15.08 -29.21 25.70
CA ASN A 385 -15.03 -29.86 27.01
C ASN A 385 -14.73 -31.36 26.96
N GLU A 386 -14.69 -31.98 25.78
CA GLU A 386 -14.35 -33.40 25.59
C GLU A 386 -12.84 -33.62 25.36
N TYR A 387 -12.09 -32.57 25.02
CA TYR A 387 -10.64 -32.65 24.84
C TYR A 387 -9.89 -32.59 26.17
N PRO A 388 -8.72 -33.24 26.29
CA PRO A 388 -7.88 -33.13 27.48
C PRO A 388 -7.44 -31.69 27.75
N ILE A 389 -7.16 -31.40 29.00
CA ILE A 389 -6.38 -30.23 29.45
C ILE A 389 -5.02 -30.67 30.00
N PHE A 390 -4.11 -29.74 30.27
CA PHE A 390 -2.77 -30.08 30.76
C PHE A 390 -2.78 -30.79 32.11
N SER A 391 -3.77 -30.54 32.98
CA SER A 391 -4.01 -31.30 34.21
C SER A 391 -4.25 -32.78 33.93
N ASN A 392 -5.03 -33.12 32.89
CA ASN A 392 -5.23 -34.52 32.49
C ASN A 392 -3.93 -35.12 31.97
N PHE A 393 -3.17 -34.35 31.19
CA PHE A 393 -1.92 -34.82 30.64
C PHE A 393 -0.85 -35.02 31.72
N LEU A 394 -0.74 -34.11 32.69
CA LEU A 394 0.14 -34.24 33.84
C LEU A 394 -0.18 -35.49 34.67
N SER A 395 -1.47 -35.75 34.93
CA SER A 395 -1.90 -36.98 35.59
C SER A 395 -1.48 -38.22 34.80
N PHE A 396 -1.64 -38.22 33.48
CA PHE A 396 -1.23 -39.33 32.63
C PHE A 396 0.29 -39.55 32.63
N VAL A 397 1.09 -38.48 32.57
CA VAL A 397 2.56 -38.57 32.65
C VAL A 397 3.00 -39.11 34.01
N ARG A 398 2.34 -38.70 35.10
CA ARG A 398 2.59 -39.23 36.44
C ARG A 398 2.27 -40.71 36.57
N ASP A 399 1.18 -41.18 35.96
CA ASP A 399 0.83 -42.62 35.92
C ASP A 399 1.92 -43.43 35.20
N GLU A 400 2.49 -42.90 34.11
CA GLU A 400 3.56 -43.54 33.35
C GLU A 400 4.92 -43.48 34.06
N LEU A 401 5.15 -42.47 34.91
CA LEU A 401 6.41 -42.25 35.63
C LEU A 401 6.46 -42.97 36.99
N TYR A 402 5.35 -42.98 37.72
CA TYR A 402 5.27 -43.45 39.10
C TYR A 402 4.36 -44.66 39.25
N GLU A 403 4.85 -45.66 39.98
CA GLU A 403 4.02 -46.75 40.52
C GLU A 403 3.16 -46.25 41.69
N ASN A 404 3.71 -45.33 42.48
CA ASN A 404 3.00 -44.61 43.54
C ASN A 404 3.42 -43.14 43.55
N VAL A 405 2.46 -42.27 43.17
CA VAL A 405 2.67 -40.81 43.04
C VAL A 405 2.95 -40.15 44.39
N GLU A 406 2.25 -40.56 45.47
CA GLU A 406 2.40 -39.97 46.81
C GLU A 406 3.80 -40.17 47.38
N ASN A 407 4.38 -41.35 47.15
CA ASN A 407 5.72 -41.70 47.62
C ASN A 407 6.81 -41.41 46.58
N ARG A 408 6.46 -40.83 45.42
CA ARG A 408 7.34 -40.66 44.25
C ARG A 408 8.13 -41.92 43.88
N LYS A 409 7.51 -43.10 44.04
CA LYS A 409 8.13 -44.39 43.69
C LYS A 409 7.98 -44.60 42.18
N HIS A 410 9.10 -44.58 41.45
CA HIS A 410 9.11 -44.79 40.01
C HIS A 410 8.87 -46.25 39.63
N HIS A 411 8.31 -46.50 38.45
CA HIS A 411 8.24 -47.86 37.89
C HIS A 411 9.65 -48.42 37.66
N GLU A 412 9.88 -49.66 38.12
CA GLU A 412 11.20 -50.31 38.10
C GLU A 412 11.75 -50.51 36.68
N ASN A 413 10.89 -50.59 35.67
CA ASN A 413 11.24 -50.84 34.26
C ASN A 413 11.65 -49.57 33.47
N LEU A 414 11.67 -48.38 34.08
CA LEU A 414 11.97 -47.11 33.38
C LEU A 414 13.49 -46.81 33.27
N GLY A 415 14.32 -47.52 34.04
CA GLY A 415 15.77 -47.30 34.14
C GLY A 415 16.65 -48.20 33.27
N GLU A 416 16.09 -49.22 32.61
CA GLU A 416 16.90 -50.16 31.81
C GLU A 416 17.14 -49.61 30.39
N SER A 417 18.21 -48.82 30.23
CA SER A 417 18.89 -48.78 28.94
C SER A 417 19.36 -50.21 28.64
N ARG A 418 18.86 -50.81 27.54
CA ARG A 418 19.37 -52.09 27.03
C ARG A 418 20.90 -52.02 27.01
N LYS A 419 21.55 -52.89 27.79
CA LYS A 419 22.99 -52.96 28.12
C LYS A 419 23.97 -53.14 26.94
N HIS A 420 23.68 -52.69 25.72
CA HIS A 420 24.52 -52.99 24.55
C HIS A 420 25.00 -51.80 23.70
N HIS A 421 24.72 -50.55 24.08
CA HIS A 421 25.31 -49.40 23.37
C HIS A 421 25.77 -48.31 24.36
N GLU A 422 27.06 -48.33 24.68
CA GLU A 422 27.75 -47.44 25.63
C GLU A 422 27.83 -45.95 25.21
N HIS A 423 27.08 -45.52 24.18
CA HIS A 423 27.19 -44.15 23.62
C HIS A 423 25.86 -43.46 23.25
N LEU A 424 24.67 -43.92 23.71
CA LEU A 424 23.40 -43.29 23.33
C LEU A 424 22.36 -43.16 24.48
N GLY A 425 21.88 -41.93 24.71
CA GLY A 425 20.55 -41.61 25.23
C GLY A 425 20.41 -41.40 26.75
N GLU A 426 19.79 -40.28 27.13
CA GLU A 426 19.22 -40.08 28.48
C GLU A 426 18.13 -41.15 28.74
N SER A 427 18.06 -41.70 29.96
CA SER A 427 17.07 -42.72 30.33
C SER A 427 15.63 -42.22 30.10
N ARG A 428 14.69 -43.11 29.74
CA ARG A 428 13.26 -42.75 29.58
C ARG A 428 12.71 -42.09 30.84
N LYS A 429 13.14 -42.56 32.01
CA LYS A 429 12.86 -41.93 33.32
C LYS A 429 13.21 -40.44 33.32
N HIS A 430 14.43 -40.08 32.93
CA HIS A 430 14.88 -38.69 32.92
C HIS A 430 14.04 -37.81 32.00
N ARG A 431 13.70 -38.30 30.80
CA ARG A 431 12.83 -37.56 29.87
C ARG A 431 11.42 -37.33 30.44
N LEU A 432 10.85 -38.34 31.11
CA LEU A 432 9.56 -38.21 31.78
C LEU A 432 9.60 -37.21 32.94
N GLU A 433 10.70 -37.17 33.71
CA GLU A 433 10.90 -36.17 34.77
C GLU A 433 10.97 -34.74 34.21
N LEU A 434 11.66 -34.53 33.09
CA LEU A 434 11.72 -33.24 32.41
C LEU A 434 10.34 -32.81 31.89
N ILE A 435 9.61 -33.73 31.24
CA ILE A 435 8.24 -33.48 30.76
C ILE A 435 7.32 -33.15 31.93
N GLU A 436 7.36 -33.91 33.02
CA GLU A 436 6.56 -33.63 34.23
C GLU A 436 6.87 -32.22 34.75
N LEU A 437 8.15 -31.85 34.87
CA LEU A 437 8.54 -30.54 35.38
C LEU A 437 7.98 -29.38 34.54
N ASN A 438 8.03 -29.51 33.21
CA ASN A 438 7.46 -28.51 32.30
C ASN A 438 5.93 -28.47 32.38
N LEU A 439 5.26 -29.61 32.50
CA LEU A 439 3.79 -29.68 32.66
C LEU A 439 3.32 -29.12 34.00
N VAL A 440 4.05 -29.38 35.08
CA VAL A 440 3.77 -28.79 36.41
C VAL A 440 3.79 -27.27 36.33
N ASN A 441 4.78 -26.68 35.66
CA ASN A 441 4.84 -25.24 35.46
C ASN A 441 3.63 -24.69 34.67
N LEU A 442 3.14 -25.40 33.65
CA LEU A 442 1.93 -25.02 32.91
C LEU A 442 0.67 -25.07 33.77
N VAL A 443 0.53 -26.11 34.60
CA VAL A 443 -0.66 -26.33 35.44
C VAL A 443 -0.66 -25.47 36.71
N GLU A 444 0.49 -25.24 37.33
CA GLU A 444 0.55 -24.50 38.59
C GLU A 444 0.74 -23.00 38.39
N ALA A 445 1.63 -22.58 37.47
CA ALA A 445 1.96 -21.16 37.29
C ALA A 445 1.14 -20.48 36.17
N TYR A 446 0.76 -21.23 35.13
CA TYR A 446 0.10 -20.68 33.94
C TYR A 446 -1.26 -21.35 33.62
N ALA A 447 -1.91 -21.96 34.62
CA ALA A 447 -3.18 -22.66 34.44
C ALA A 447 -4.26 -21.78 33.79
N GLN A 448 -4.30 -20.51 34.19
CA GLN A 448 -5.25 -19.54 33.64
C GLN A 448 -5.11 -19.33 32.12
N LEU A 449 -3.94 -19.60 31.53
CA LEU A 449 -3.73 -19.48 30.08
C LEU A 449 -4.00 -20.79 29.35
N PHE A 450 -3.46 -21.89 29.88
CA PHE A 450 -3.28 -23.12 29.13
C PHE A 450 -4.04 -24.33 29.69
N ASP A 451 -4.38 -24.33 30.99
CA ASP A 451 -4.99 -25.47 31.66
C ASP A 451 -6.49 -25.28 31.85
N GLY A 452 -7.21 -25.22 30.73
CA GLY A 452 -8.66 -25.11 30.73
C GLY A 452 -9.23 -25.40 29.35
N HIS A 453 -10.53 -25.69 29.30
CA HIS A 453 -11.22 -25.92 28.03
C HIS A 453 -11.41 -24.61 27.27
N SER A 454 -11.36 -24.65 25.94
CA SER A 454 -11.51 -23.45 25.13
C SER A 454 -12.87 -22.81 25.33
N THR A 455 -12.89 -21.55 25.75
CA THR A 455 -14.13 -20.78 26.00
C THR A 455 -14.32 -19.63 25.02
N ILE A 456 -13.31 -19.34 24.18
CA ILE A 456 -13.33 -18.20 23.27
C ILE A 456 -14.12 -18.47 21.96
N GLU A 457 -14.97 -19.50 21.87
CA GLU A 457 -15.63 -19.87 20.60
C GLU A 457 -16.51 -18.76 19.96
N ASN A 458 -16.99 -17.79 20.75
CA ASN A 458 -17.92 -16.77 20.27
C ASN A 458 -17.32 -15.70 19.35
N PHE A 459 -16.00 -15.57 19.19
CA PHE A 459 -15.45 -14.53 18.29
C PHE A 459 -15.30 -14.95 16.83
N LYS A 460 -15.48 -16.24 16.49
CA LYS A 460 -15.40 -16.72 15.09
C LYS A 460 -16.39 -16.03 14.14
N LYS A 461 -17.47 -15.47 14.68
CA LYS A 461 -18.50 -14.72 13.94
C LYS A 461 -18.29 -13.22 13.99
N GLU A 462 -17.39 -12.74 14.84
CA GLU A 462 -17.13 -11.32 15.01
C GLU A 462 -16.25 -10.85 13.87
N GLN A 463 -16.72 -9.81 13.19
CA GLN A 463 -16.02 -9.27 12.02
C GLN A 463 -14.67 -8.68 12.43
N VAL A 464 -14.64 -7.86 13.49
CA VAL A 464 -13.43 -7.18 13.97
C VAL A 464 -13.09 -7.69 15.36
N VAL A 465 -11.89 -8.25 15.51
CA VAL A 465 -11.39 -8.76 16.79
C VAL A 465 -9.99 -8.23 17.05
N SER A 466 -9.79 -7.63 18.22
CA SER A 466 -8.47 -7.23 18.71
C SER A 466 -8.04 -8.13 19.86
N PHE A 467 -6.86 -8.73 19.72
CA PHE A 467 -6.20 -9.53 20.74
C PHE A 467 -5.24 -8.64 21.52
N SER A 468 -5.62 -8.30 22.75
CA SER A 468 -4.80 -7.46 23.62
C SER A 468 -3.67 -8.28 24.24
N LEU A 469 -2.43 -7.83 23.97
CA LEU A 469 -1.20 -8.45 24.44
C LEU A 469 -0.60 -7.74 25.66
N ARG A 470 -1.23 -6.66 26.12
CA ARG A 470 -0.71 -5.75 27.16
C ARG A 470 -0.37 -6.46 28.47
N ASN A 471 -1.19 -7.41 28.89
CA ASN A 471 -1.02 -8.10 30.17
C ASN A 471 -0.01 -9.26 30.08
N ILE A 472 0.17 -9.83 28.87
CA ILE A 472 1.06 -10.97 28.66
C ILE A 472 2.47 -10.57 28.21
N SER A 473 2.68 -9.31 27.82
CA SER A 473 4.00 -8.77 27.43
C SER A 473 5.02 -8.81 28.59
N ASN A 474 4.54 -8.83 29.84
CA ASN A 474 5.38 -8.95 31.04
C ASN A 474 5.69 -10.41 31.43
N PHE A 475 5.13 -11.39 30.73
CA PHE A 475 5.42 -12.80 30.99
C PHE A 475 6.80 -13.19 30.43
N LYS A 476 7.25 -14.39 30.82
CA LYS A 476 8.45 -14.99 30.24
C LYS A 476 8.30 -15.08 28.71
N PRO A 477 9.34 -14.78 27.91
CA PRO A 477 9.27 -14.80 26.45
C PRO A 477 8.71 -16.10 25.88
N GLU A 478 9.06 -17.24 26.49
CA GLU A 478 8.60 -18.58 26.15
C GLU A 478 7.07 -18.72 26.24
N VAL A 479 6.49 -18.18 27.32
CA VAL A 479 5.05 -18.22 27.59
C VAL A 479 4.31 -17.27 26.65
N PHE A 480 4.86 -16.07 26.43
CA PHE A 480 4.33 -15.11 25.48
C PHE A 480 4.24 -15.73 24.07
N GLN A 481 5.35 -16.32 23.58
CA GLN A 481 5.39 -16.97 22.27
C GLN A 481 4.43 -18.16 22.17
N ALA A 482 4.35 -18.99 23.20
CA ALA A 482 3.41 -20.12 23.25
C ALA A 482 1.95 -19.65 23.14
N GLN A 483 1.59 -18.56 23.82
CA GLN A 483 0.24 -18.01 23.77
C GLN A 483 -0.08 -17.37 22.42
N ILE A 484 0.84 -16.57 21.86
CA ILE A 484 0.71 -16.02 20.50
C ILE A 484 0.51 -17.14 19.47
N PHE A 485 1.34 -18.19 19.55
CA PHE A 485 1.24 -19.34 18.67
C PHE A 485 -0.13 -20.02 18.77
N ASN A 486 -0.68 -20.16 19.98
CA ASN A 486 -2.01 -20.72 20.18
C ASN A 486 -3.10 -19.90 19.48
N VAL A 487 -3.02 -18.57 19.59
CA VAL A 487 -3.95 -17.63 18.93
C VAL A 487 -3.83 -17.70 17.40
N PHE A 488 -2.61 -17.75 16.85
CA PHE A 488 -2.45 -17.91 15.39
C PHE A 488 -3.06 -19.21 14.87
N ASN A 489 -2.90 -20.31 15.60
CA ASN A 489 -3.51 -21.57 15.19
C ASN A 489 -5.05 -21.52 15.24
N LEU A 490 -5.61 -20.72 16.16
CA LEU A 490 -7.03 -20.49 16.23
C LEU A 490 -7.54 -19.62 15.06
N ILE A 491 -6.79 -18.58 14.69
CA ILE A 491 -7.06 -17.77 13.47
C ILE A 491 -6.95 -18.64 12.21
N TRP A 492 -5.97 -19.56 12.17
CA TRP A 492 -5.79 -20.49 11.06
C TRP A 492 -6.99 -21.43 10.88
N ASP A 493 -7.48 -22.03 11.95
CA ASP A 493 -8.72 -22.85 11.94
C ASP A 493 -9.91 -22.02 11.43
N GLU A 494 -10.04 -20.78 11.88
CA GLU A 494 -11.09 -19.86 11.45
C GLU A 494 -11.03 -19.58 9.94
N MET A 495 -9.83 -19.25 9.45
CA MET A 495 -9.57 -19.00 8.04
C MET A 495 -9.88 -20.20 7.17
N ILE A 496 -9.57 -21.42 7.62
CA ILE A 496 -9.92 -22.63 6.87
C ILE A 496 -11.44 -22.81 6.87
N SER A 497 -12.08 -22.72 8.04
CA SER A 497 -13.53 -22.90 8.19
C SER A 497 -14.33 -21.92 7.34
N ASN A 498 -13.93 -20.65 7.29
CA ASN A 498 -14.66 -19.60 6.57
C ASN A 498 -14.15 -19.38 5.15
N GLY A 499 -12.86 -19.58 4.91
CA GLY A 499 -12.21 -19.35 3.61
C GLY A 499 -12.31 -20.53 2.65
N ALA A 500 -12.39 -21.78 3.12
CA ALA A 500 -12.51 -22.94 2.23
C ALA A 500 -13.82 -22.93 1.41
N PRO A 501 -15.01 -22.62 2.00
CA PRO A 501 -16.24 -22.46 1.22
C PRO A 501 -16.15 -21.33 0.20
N GLN A 502 -15.51 -20.21 0.54
CA GLN A 502 -15.28 -19.08 -0.38
C GLN A 502 -14.39 -19.49 -1.55
N LEU A 503 -13.32 -20.24 -1.27
CA LEU A 503 -12.40 -20.76 -2.28
C LEU A 503 -13.10 -21.73 -3.23
N GLU A 504 -13.95 -22.61 -2.71
CA GLU A 504 -14.73 -23.54 -3.50
C GLU A 504 -15.72 -22.79 -4.42
N ALA A 505 -16.46 -21.81 -3.88
CA ALA A 505 -17.39 -20.98 -4.65
C ALA A 505 -16.67 -20.17 -5.74
N TYR A 506 -15.55 -19.55 -5.41
CA TYR A 506 -14.70 -18.82 -6.36
C TYR A 506 -14.17 -19.73 -7.47
N THR A 507 -13.66 -20.92 -7.11
CA THR A 507 -13.12 -21.90 -8.07
C THR A 507 -14.20 -22.43 -9.01
N LYS A 508 -15.44 -22.59 -8.51
CA LYS A 508 -16.62 -22.95 -9.31
C LYS A 508 -17.22 -21.78 -10.09
N GLN A 509 -16.61 -20.59 -10.05
CA GLN A 509 -17.10 -19.36 -10.70
C GLN A 509 -18.51 -18.94 -10.23
N GLN A 510 -18.87 -19.29 -9.00
CA GLN A 510 -20.13 -18.90 -8.37
C GLN A 510 -20.02 -17.59 -7.58
N LEU A 511 -18.78 -17.14 -7.36
CA LEU A 511 -18.43 -15.94 -6.60
C LEU A 511 -17.36 -15.18 -7.37
N ALA A 512 -17.57 -13.89 -7.62
CA ALA A 512 -16.57 -13.03 -8.24
C ALA A 512 -15.41 -12.79 -7.27
N PHE A 513 -14.21 -12.47 -7.78
CA PHE A 513 -13.04 -12.31 -6.92
C PHE A 513 -13.25 -11.17 -5.92
N GLU A 514 -13.79 -10.05 -6.38
CA GLU A 514 -14.09 -8.85 -5.58
C GLU A 514 -15.06 -9.13 -4.41
N ASP A 515 -16.02 -10.03 -4.60
CA ASP A 515 -17.06 -10.37 -3.61
C ASP A 515 -16.57 -11.36 -2.53
N VAL A 516 -15.34 -11.88 -2.68
CA VAL A 516 -14.75 -12.78 -1.69
C VAL A 516 -14.55 -12.05 -0.36
N ILE A 517 -15.05 -12.62 0.72
CA ILE A 517 -14.75 -12.14 2.08
C ILE A 517 -13.34 -12.59 2.46
N ARG A 518 -12.52 -11.62 2.86
CA ARG A 518 -11.09 -11.81 3.12
C ARG A 518 -10.76 -11.66 4.60
N TYR A 519 -9.56 -12.11 4.97
CA TYR A 519 -8.99 -11.95 6.29
C TYR A 519 -7.82 -10.96 6.26
N PHE A 520 -7.91 -9.88 7.04
CA PHE A 520 -6.82 -8.94 7.22
C PHE A 520 -6.28 -9.03 8.64
N ILE A 521 -5.06 -9.55 8.76
CA ILE A 521 -4.40 -9.78 10.05
C ILE A 521 -3.34 -8.70 10.23
N ILE A 522 -3.51 -7.87 11.24
CA ILE A 522 -2.58 -6.80 11.60
C ILE A 522 -1.81 -7.23 12.83
N ILE A 523 -0.49 -7.22 12.74
CA ILE A 523 0.38 -7.50 13.87
C ILE A 523 1.12 -6.19 14.18
N ASP A 524 0.61 -5.46 15.15
CA ASP A 524 1.28 -4.26 15.62
C ASP A 524 2.44 -4.63 16.55
N GLU A 525 3.52 -3.86 16.50
CA GLU A 525 4.77 -4.15 17.18
C GLU A 525 5.24 -5.61 16.97
N ALA A 526 5.21 -6.03 15.70
CA ALA A 526 5.50 -7.39 15.26
C ALA A 526 6.89 -7.89 15.65
N HIS A 527 7.82 -7.00 15.99
CA HIS A 527 9.17 -7.36 16.45
C HIS A 527 9.19 -8.15 17.77
N HIS A 528 8.13 -8.07 18.57
CA HIS A 528 7.97 -8.91 19.77
C HIS A 528 7.79 -10.40 19.41
N ILE A 529 7.28 -10.69 18.22
CA ILE A 529 7.04 -12.04 17.71
C ILE A 529 8.14 -12.43 16.71
N ILE A 530 8.59 -11.47 15.90
CA ILE A 530 9.52 -11.65 14.78
C ILE A 530 10.83 -10.92 15.10
N ASN A 531 11.83 -11.63 15.59
CA ASN A 531 13.17 -11.10 15.79
C ASN A 531 14.24 -12.18 15.59
N THR A 532 15.51 -11.77 15.57
CA THR A 532 16.66 -12.66 15.35
C THR A 532 17.11 -13.44 16.59
N LYS A 533 16.34 -13.42 17.69
CA LYS A 533 16.68 -14.20 18.89
C LYS A 533 16.42 -15.70 18.62
N LYS A 534 17.29 -16.56 19.13
CA LYS A 534 17.25 -18.01 18.83
C LYS A 534 15.94 -18.65 19.30
N GLU A 535 15.39 -18.15 20.40
CA GLU A 535 14.12 -18.57 20.99
C GLU A 535 12.94 -18.28 20.04
N SER A 536 13.04 -17.26 19.19
CA SER A 536 11.99 -16.85 18.24
C SER A 536 12.02 -17.61 16.91
N ALA A 537 13.05 -18.44 16.65
CA ALA A 537 13.23 -19.13 15.37
C ALA A 537 12.02 -20.00 14.98
N HIS A 538 11.43 -20.71 15.95
CA HIS A 538 10.25 -21.53 15.72
C HIS A 538 9.00 -20.70 15.36
N ALA A 539 8.84 -19.52 15.97
CA ALA A 539 7.75 -18.61 15.65
C ALA A 539 7.93 -18.02 14.24
N LEU A 540 9.15 -17.64 13.87
CA LEU A 540 9.49 -17.14 12.54
C LEU A 540 9.25 -18.17 11.44
N GLN A 541 9.65 -19.42 11.66
CA GLN A 541 9.39 -20.53 10.73
C GLN A 541 7.89 -20.79 10.56
N PHE A 542 7.13 -20.74 11.65
CA PHE A 542 5.68 -20.88 11.61
C PHE A 542 5.02 -19.74 10.81
N LEU A 543 5.35 -18.49 11.10
CA LEU A 543 4.83 -17.34 10.35
C LEU A 543 5.23 -17.39 8.88
N THR A 544 6.44 -17.83 8.57
CA THR A 544 6.87 -18.02 7.18
C THR A 544 6.02 -19.08 6.46
N LYS A 545 5.66 -20.17 7.15
CA LYS A 545 4.75 -21.19 6.58
C LYS A 545 3.34 -20.62 6.40
N PHE A 546 2.83 -19.91 7.41
CA PHE A 546 1.54 -19.23 7.36
C PHE A 546 1.46 -18.31 6.13
N SER A 547 2.46 -17.42 5.96
CA SER A 547 2.52 -16.44 4.86
C SER A 547 2.71 -17.03 3.46
N ARG A 548 3.00 -18.33 3.36
CA ARG A 548 3.03 -19.05 2.06
C ARG A 548 1.67 -19.60 1.67
N GLU A 549 0.82 -19.86 2.65
CA GLU A 549 -0.42 -20.61 2.50
C GLU A 549 -1.67 -19.74 2.68
N ASP A 550 -1.59 -18.65 3.45
CA ASP A 550 -2.64 -17.66 3.72
C ASP A 550 -3.43 -17.19 2.48
N ARG A 551 -2.76 -16.96 1.35
CA ARG A 551 -3.36 -16.50 0.10
C ARG A 551 -4.39 -17.48 -0.47
N LYS A 552 -4.26 -18.77 -0.15
CA LYS A 552 -5.22 -19.80 -0.57
C LYS A 552 -6.59 -19.59 0.07
N TYR A 553 -6.59 -19.04 1.29
CA TYR A 553 -7.79 -18.76 2.08
C TYR A 553 -8.10 -17.26 2.13
N PHE A 554 -7.61 -16.49 1.14
CA PHE A 554 -7.85 -15.05 1.00
C PHE A 554 -7.47 -14.23 2.25
N ALA A 555 -6.35 -14.57 2.87
CA ALA A 555 -5.81 -13.81 3.99
C ALA A 555 -4.55 -13.02 3.63
N GLY A 556 -4.37 -11.88 4.27
CA GLY A 556 -3.17 -11.05 4.20
C GLY A 556 -2.72 -10.59 5.57
N LEU A 557 -1.41 -10.68 5.82
CA LEU A 557 -0.76 -10.25 7.06
C LEU A 557 -0.03 -8.93 6.83
N LEU A 558 -0.22 -7.99 7.75
CA LEU A 558 0.54 -6.75 7.81
C LEU A 558 1.37 -6.72 9.10
N TYR A 559 2.68 -6.84 8.95
CA TYR A 559 3.64 -6.72 10.06
C TYR A 559 4.03 -5.27 10.25
N ALA A 560 3.81 -4.71 11.43
CA ALA A 560 4.16 -3.32 11.73
C ALA A 560 5.22 -3.22 12.84
N SER A 561 6.22 -2.36 12.69
CA SER A 561 7.19 -2.04 13.75
C SER A 561 7.71 -0.61 13.60
N HIS A 562 8.39 -0.11 14.63
CA HIS A 562 8.96 1.23 14.62
C HIS A 562 10.18 1.38 13.71
N THR A 563 11.11 0.42 13.77
CA THR A 563 12.28 0.39 12.90
C THR A 563 12.55 -0.99 12.33
N ILE A 564 13.17 -1.03 11.15
CA ILE A 564 13.69 -2.27 10.57
C ILE A 564 14.70 -2.98 11.51
N ARG A 565 15.39 -2.20 12.35
CA ARG A 565 16.35 -2.70 13.34
C ARG A 565 15.69 -3.47 14.48
N ASP A 566 14.38 -3.30 14.71
CA ASP A 566 13.65 -4.08 15.70
C ASP A 566 13.53 -5.55 15.26
N PHE A 567 13.32 -5.77 13.96
CA PHE A 567 13.33 -7.10 13.36
C PHE A 567 14.75 -7.68 13.33
N VAL A 568 15.73 -6.85 12.97
CA VAL A 568 17.13 -7.27 12.81
C VAL A 568 18.07 -6.43 13.70
N PRO A 569 18.20 -6.74 14.99
CA PRO A 569 19.17 -6.08 15.87
C PRO A 569 20.62 -6.15 15.37
N GLU A 570 21.46 -5.17 15.73
CA GLU A 570 22.89 -5.23 15.42
C GLU A 570 23.58 -6.43 16.10
N GLY A 571 24.47 -7.11 15.37
CA GLY A 571 25.13 -8.33 15.85
C GLY A 571 24.35 -9.62 15.62
N SER A 572 23.17 -9.55 14.97
CA SER A 572 22.41 -10.75 14.57
C SER A 572 23.23 -11.67 13.66
N SER A 573 23.06 -12.99 13.82
CA SER A 573 23.70 -13.98 12.95
C SER A 573 23.16 -13.88 11.52
N GLN A 574 24.01 -14.19 10.54
CA GLN A 574 23.62 -14.14 9.13
C GLN A 574 22.45 -15.09 8.82
N GLU A 575 22.41 -16.25 9.46
CA GLU A 575 21.33 -17.24 9.31
C GLU A 575 19.96 -16.65 9.68
N MET A 576 19.86 -15.92 10.81
CA MET A 576 18.60 -15.32 11.26
C MET A 576 18.18 -14.13 10.38
N ILE A 577 19.16 -13.36 9.88
CA ILE A 577 18.90 -12.30 8.90
C ILE A 577 18.28 -12.91 7.64
N ASP A 578 18.79 -14.04 7.18
CA ASP A 578 18.29 -14.73 5.99
C ASP A 578 16.90 -15.33 6.22
N GLU A 579 16.55 -15.76 7.45
CA GLU A 579 15.19 -16.17 7.77
C GLU A 579 14.19 -15.01 7.72
N ILE A 580 14.54 -13.84 8.26
CA ILE A 580 13.68 -12.65 8.20
C ILE A 580 13.52 -12.16 6.76
N LYS A 581 14.60 -12.19 5.96
CA LYS A 581 14.52 -11.90 4.52
C LYS A 581 13.54 -12.83 3.81
N LYS A 582 13.59 -14.14 4.06
CA LYS A 582 12.63 -15.09 3.49
C LYS A 582 11.19 -14.76 3.86
N LEU A 583 10.94 -14.28 5.08
CA LEU A 583 9.60 -13.83 5.47
C LEU A 583 9.19 -12.57 4.68
N PHE A 584 10.06 -11.57 4.59
CA PHE A 584 9.74 -10.31 3.91
C PHE A 584 9.70 -10.42 2.38
N GLU A 585 10.38 -11.41 1.79
CA GLU A 585 10.19 -11.79 0.38
C GLU A 585 8.76 -12.26 0.08
N LEU A 586 8.05 -12.80 1.07
CA LEU A 586 6.63 -13.18 0.96
C LEU A 586 5.68 -11.99 1.12
N THR A 587 6.19 -10.80 1.44
CA THR A 587 5.38 -9.58 1.50
C THR A 587 5.39 -8.90 0.13
N GLN A 588 4.21 -8.62 -0.43
CA GLN A 588 4.07 -7.89 -1.69
C GLN A 588 4.28 -6.39 -1.50
N TYR A 589 3.87 -5.88 -0.34
CA TYR A 589 3.79 -4.44 -0.05
C TYR A 589 4.76 -4.05 1.07
N LYS A 590 5.57 -3.02 0.85
CA LYS A 590 6.43 -2.44 1.89
C LYS A 590 6.05 -0.99 2.07
N PHE A 591 5.49 -0.66 3.22
CA PHE A 591 5.15 0.69 3.63
C PHE A 591 6.29 1.23 4.47
N ILE A 592 7.06 2.16 3.90
CA ILE A 592 8.24 2.70 4.55
C ILE A 592 7.99 4.18 4.82
N MET A 593 7.79 4.51 6.09
CA MET A 593 7.66 5.88 6.56
C MET A 593 9.02 6.36 7.07
N GLN A 594 9.06 7.50 7.76
CA GLN A 594 10.31 8.07 8.26
C GLN A 594 11.09 7.08 9.15
N GLN A 595 12.40 6.94 8.91
CA GLN A 595 13.35 6.12 9.67
C GLN A 595 14.63 6.91 9.94
N ASP A 596 15.39 6.54 10.97
CA ASP A 596 16.66 7.21 11.27
C ASP A 596 17.79 6.81 10.30
N ASN A 597 18.80 7.69 10.16
CA ASN A 597 19.95 7.47 9.28
C ASN A 597 20.70 6.14 9.54
N ASN A 598 20.74 5.70 10.81
CA ASN A 598 21.36 4.43 11.17
C ASN A 598 20.63 3.22 10.55
N SER A 599 19.34 3.34 10.22
CA SER A 599 18.52 2.23 9.71
C SER A 599 18.73 1.97 8.22
N LEU A 600 19.32 2.90 7.49
CA LEU A 600 19.45 2.85 6.02
C LEU A 600 20.23 1.64 5.51
N ASP A 601 21.36 1.30 6.15
CA ASP A 601 22.16 0.13 5.74
C ASP A 601 21.41 -1.18 5.94
N MET A 602 20.53 -1.24 6.93
CA MET A 602 19.70 -2.40 7.17
C MET A 602 18.55 -2.49 6.16
N LEU A 603 17.95 -1.35 5.80
CA LEU A 603 16.98 -1.29 4.71
C LEU A 603 17.59 -1.75 3.38
N ARG A 604 18.81 -1.30 3.06
CA ARG A 604 19.56 -1.77 1.88
C ARG A 604 19.76 -3.28 1.89
N LYS A 605 20.11 -3.84 3.05
CA LYS A 605 20.38 -5.29 3.19
C LYS A 605 19.10 -6.12 3.09
N VAL A 606 18.02 -5.69 3.74
CA VAL A 606 16.77 -6.46 3.87
C VAL A 606 15.86 -6.30 2.63
N PHE A 607 15.77 -5.09 2.08
CA PHE A 607 14.95 -4.78 0.90
C PHE A 607 15.82 -4.59 -0.36
N ALA A 608 16.91 -5.34 -0.46
CA ALA A 608 17.84 -5.27 -1.58
C ALA A 608 17.12 -5.42 -2.93
N GLY A 609 17.36 -4.47 -3.85
CA GLY A 609 16.75 -4.47 -5.18
C GLY A 609 15.28 -4.02 -5.25
N GLN A 610 14.67 -3.63 -4.12
CA GLN A 610 13.29 -3.11 -4.09
C GLN A 610 13.22 -1.59 -3.99
N LEU A 611 14.27 -0.96 -3.46
CA LEU A 611 14.39 0.48 -3.30
C LEU A 611 15.64 0.98 -4.03
N SER A 612 15.55 2.13 -4.68
CA SER A 612 16.67 2.86 -5.25
C SER A 612 17.44 3.63 -4.18
N GLU A 613 18.71 3.98 -4.44
CA GLU A 613 19.51 4.74 -3.48
C GLU A 613 18.95 6.14 -3.20
N SER A 614 18.30 6.77 -4.18
CA SER A 614 17.61 8.06 -4.00
C SER A 614 16.41 7.94 -3.07
N GLU A 615 15.62 6.86 -3.18
CA GLU A 615 14.51 6.58 -2.27
C GLU A 615 15.02 6.31 -0.86
N ILE A 616 16.06 5.48 -0.72
CA ILE A 616 16.68 5.18 0.58
C ILE A 616 17.21 6.45 1.25
N ALA A 617 17.88 7.32 0.49
CA ALA A 617 18.38 8.59 0.99
C ALA A 617 17.26 9.58 1.39
N ALA A 618 16.06 9.44 0.82
CA ALA A 618 14.92 10.29 1.15
C ALA A 618 14.19 9.88 2.43
N ILE A 619 14.26 8.60 2.83
CA ILE A 619 13.52 8.03 3.99
C ILE A 619 13.68 8.86 5.29
N PRO A 620 14.90 9.32 5.68
CA PRO A 620 15.06 10.08 6.92
C PRO A 620 14.38 11.45 6.92
N HIS A 621 14.10 11.98 5.72
CA HIS A 621 13.54 13.30 5.52
C HIS A 621 12.03 13.28 5.20
N LEU A 622 11.39 12.11 5.24
CA LEU A 622 9.95 11.99 5.04
C LEU A 622 9.19 12.73 6.16
N PRO A 623 8.26 13.64 5.83
CA PRO A 623 7.32 14.21 6.78
C PRO A 623 6.41 13.16 7.44
N THR A 624 5.78 13.52 8.56
CA THR A 624 4.69 12.73 9.15
C THR A 624 3.56 12.56 8.13
N GLY A 625 3.08 11.32 7.96
CA GLY A 625 2.05 10.97 6.98
C GLY A 625 2.60 10.64 5.59
N ASP A 626 3.85 10.99 5.27
CA ASP A 626 4.47 10.57 4.01
C ASP A 626 4.95 9.12 4.10
N VAL A 627 4.68 8.36 3.04
CA VAL A 627 5.04 6.95 2.93
C VAL A 627 5.58 6.63 1.54
N ILE A 628 6.61 5.79 1.52
CA ILE A 628 7.09 5.10 0.32
C ILE A 628 6.43 3.73 0.33
N LEU A 629 5.51 3.51 -0.60
CA LEU A 629 4.93 2.19 -0.86
C LEU A 629 5.71 1.52 -1.99
N SER A 630 6.52 0.53 -1.63
CA SER A 630 7.13 -0.36 -2.61
C SER A 630 6.21 -1.55 -2.89
N ILE A 631 5.81 -1.70 -4.15
CA ILE A 631 4.99 -2.81 -4.63
C ILE A 631 5.88 -3.72 -5.47
N GLY A 632 6.17 -4.91 -4.95
CA GLY A 632 7.10 -5.86 -5.58
C GLY A 632 6.75 -6.13 -7.05
N ALA A 633 7.75 -6.06 -7.94
CA ALA A 633 7.60 -6.25 -9.40
C ALA A 633 6.67 -5.27 -10.13
N VAL A 634 6.17 -4.21 -9.48
CA VAL A 634 5.31 -3.20 -10.11
C VAL A 634 6.02 -1.84 -10.15
N LYS A 635 6.05 -1.13 -9.02
CA LYS A 635 6.67 0.21 -8.88
C LYS A 635 6.73 0.63 -7.43
N ASN A 636 7.50 1.68 -7.17
CA ASN A 636 7.52 2.39 -5.90
C ASN A 636 6.73 3.69 -6.04
N ILE A 637 5.98 4.05 -5.00
CA ILE A 637 5.09 5.21 -5.01
C ILE A 637 5.28 5.98 -3.71
N HIS A 638 5.66 7.24 -3.83
CA HIS A 638 5.72 8.18 -2.73
C HIS A 638 4.42 8.95 -2.65
N PHE A 639 3.73 8.88 -1.52
CA PHE A 639 2.48 9.61 -1.32
C PHE A 639 2.30 10.05 0.12
N HIS A 640 1.50 11.09 0.28
CA HIS A 640 1.04 11.57 1.58
C HIS A 640 -0.28 10.87 1.92
N VAL A 641 -0.34 10.24 3.10
CA VAL A 641 -1.57 9.64 3.59
C VAL A 641 -2.51 10.76 4.02
N GLU A 642 -3.61 10.91 3.30
CA GLU A 642 -4.62 11.90 3.62
C GLU A 642 -5.64 11.31 4.60
N VAL A 643 -5.91 12.04 5.67
CA VAL A 643 -6.85 11.65 6.71
C VAL A 643 -7.73 12.85 7.05
N THR A 644 -9.04 12.64 7.05
CA THR A 644 -10.02 13.68 7.38
C THR A 644 -10.08 13.92 8.89
N ASP A 645 -10.62 15.07 9.30
CA ASP A 645 -10.82 15.38 10.73
C ASP A 645 -11.73 14.35 11.42
N GLU A 646 -12.76 13.86 10.71
CA GLU A 646 -13.66 12.81 11.22
C GLU A 646 -12.92 11.48 11.45
N GLU A 647 -12.07 11.08 10.50
CA GLU A 647 -11.21 9.90 10.66
C GLU A 647 -10.22 10.07 11.82
N LEU A 648 -9.60 11.25 11.97
CA LEU A 648 -8.69 11.52 13.09
C LEU A 648 -9.39 11.44 14.45
N MET A 649 -10.63 11.93 14.55
CA MET A 649 -11.46 11.78 15.75
C MET A 649 -11.74 10.30 16.04
N LEU A 650 -12.11 9.51 15.03
CA LEU A 650 -12.39 8.07 15.16
C LEU A 650 -11.13 7.25 15.49
N PHE A 651 -9.96 7.73 15.07
CA PHE A 651 -8.68 7.09 15.40
C PHE A 651 -8.14 7.48 16.77
N GLY A 652 -8.78 8.42 17.47
CA GLY A 652 -8.38 8.89 18.80
C GLY A 652 -7.12 9.76 18.83
N GLY A 653 -6.61 10.18 17.65
CA GLY A 653 -5.33 10.88 17.49
C GLY A 653 -4.11 10.05 17.93
N GLY A 654 -3.17 9.77 17.02
CA GLY A 654 -1.86 9.27 17.44
C GLY A 654 -1.10 10.39 18.15
N ALA A 655 -0.67 10.17 19.40
CA ALA A 655 0.11 11.13 20.16
C ALA A 655 1.51 11.37 19.58
#